data_AF-A0A2A5GG96-F1
#
_entry.id   AF-A0A2A5GG96-F1
#
_cell.length_a   1.000
_cell.length_b   1.000
_cell.length_c   1.000
_cell.angle_alpha   90.00
_cell.angle_beta   90.00
_cell.angle_gamma   90.00
#
_symmetry.space_group_name_H-M   'P 1'
#
loop_
_entity.id
_entity.type
_entity.pdbx_description
1 polymer ?
#
loop_
_entity_poly.entity_id
_entity_poly.type
_entity_poly.pdbx_seq_one_letter_code
_entity_poly.pdbx_strand_id
1 'polypeptide(L)'
;MKKLTLLFTVLLLLNGCSKEIANKNENQEEQHTENQENVVAILKDNSQITSSDTDLSNGIYSIEFSGDLPEIGIDDIIVGNIGEGFLRKVISASTNGNTITMQTVQANMEDVFKDAVIEFNTDLSNSAKIGNIKYEKYKINYLAKGVQVSENGFEFDFSNTVLYEKGALTFKITDGTATFNPNFSFKGEYSLFGGLDYLDFKTNNAELNLDLNLSLNASAGVSLPELSKTLADIEKKITFPVTGVPVVVIVKTTLVAELSANINSSFDFNTGLTNNYIFSTSAKYENDSWSGNFDLNSSLTPKPINMEGEVNITQNLTITPRVSVKFYGVIGPYCQPKMTEDFTFNIASPSLDWDSSINAGLDVKTGVDITIFGYDVADFSRNDNFEETVWNAPETLEIVSGNNQTGKQGQQLTEPLKVLVKDKLENTFRNVPIYFSVTQGNGTVDNESVMTDENGFAEVLWTLGENTDLQAVKVIIKKADGTIIESSPLTFNASSEDDLSGALEIVSGNNQTGVQGQQLTEPLKVLVKDKFENTLSNIHVSFSVTQGNGTVDNESILTDENGFAEVLWTLGENTDPQTVKAIIKKADGTTIESSSVFFNASSDEFDIIGIWMVTDAYLGDWYSTKTICDAEYPEEERKSTSYEITISETSYTEINYFISKKYKPSCTTGLGPVLSTSNGAETEENLQIISFEEGKINCTGNDSAYYEIIDNNTLKFRTLDMQGDSSNLWIIVTRK
;
A
#
# COMPACT_ATOMS: atom_id res chain seq x y z
N MET A 1 -54.80 -11.32 -1.03
CA MET A 1 -56.07 -12.08 -1.02
C MET A 1 -56.48 -12.47 -2.44
N LYS A 2 -56.95 -13.71 -2.66
CA LYS A 2 -57.49 -14.16 -3.96
C LYS A 2 -58.81 -14.90 -3.73
N LYS A 3 -59.84 -14.39 -4.44
CA LYS A 3 -61.09 -15.04 -4.91
C LYS A 3 -62.18 -15.42 -3.90
N LEU A 4 -63.37 -14.83 -4.08
CA LEU A 4 -64.56 -15.49 -4.67
C LEU A 4 -65.64 -14.41 -5.05
N THR A 5 -65.82 -14.05 -6.33
CA THR A 5 -66.96 -14.37 -7.27
C THR A 5 -68.38 -14.03 -6.73
N LEU A 6 -69.35 -13.39 -7.42
CA LEU A 6 -69.72 -13.34 -8.85
C LEU A 6 -70.90 -12.33 -9.10
N LEU A 7 -70.89 -11.64 -10.25
CA LEU A 7 -72.03 -11.13 -11.09
C LEU A 7 -73.10 -10.16 -10.54
N PHE A 8 -73.18 -8.96 -11.14
CA PHE A 8 -74.35 -8.57 -11.96
C PHE A 8 -73.97 -7.58 -13.08
N THR A 9 -74.78 -7.58 -14.12
CA THR A 9 -74.48 -7.36 -15.53
C THR A 9 -74.86 -5.95 -16.02
N VAL A 10 -73.98 -5.31 -16.82
CA VAL A 10 -74.23 -4.44 -17.99
C VAL A 10 -75.33 -3.36 -17.92
N LEU A 11 -74.95 -2.08 -18.04
CA LEU A 11 -75.64 -1.13 -18.94
C LEU A 11 -74.73 0.01 -19.47
N LEU A 12 -74.49 -0.07 -20.78
CA LEU A 12 -74.23 0.94 -21.82
C LEU A 12 -73.98 2.44 -21.46
N LEU A 13 -72.83 2.92 -21.97
CA LEU A 13 -72.64 4.06 -22.88
C LEU A 13 -73.82 5.05 -23.05
N LEU A 14 -73.60 6.34 -22.73
CA LEU A 14 -73.52 7.44 -23.71
C LEU A 14 -73.44 8.84 -23.04
N ASN A 15 -72.63 9.69 -23.68
CA ASN A 15 -72.67 11.16 -23.75
C ASN A 15 -72.16 12.02 -22.58
N GLY A 16 -71.18 12.88 -22.93
CA GLY A 16 -70.98 14.17 -22.26
C GLY A 16 -69.57 14.77 -22.38
N CYS A 17 -69.23 15.35 -23.54
CA CYS A 17 -68.16 16.35 -23.61
C CYS A 17 -68.49 17.57 -22.71
N SER A 18 -67.55 18.02 -21.87
CA SER A 18 -66.96 19.37 -21.98
C SER A 18 -65.81 19.55 -21.00
N LYS A 19 -64.68 20.03 -21.50
CA LYS A 19 -63.66 20.75 -20.72
C LYS A 19 -64.32 21.96 -20.07
N GLU A 20 -64.15 22.12 -18.77
CA GLU A 20 -63.96 23.44 -18.16
C GLU A 20 -63.14 23.30 -16.88
N ILE A 21 -62.00 24.01 -16.88
CA ILE A 21 -61.12 24.19 -15.73
C ILE A 21 -61.82 25.22 -14.84
N ALA A 22 -62.30 24.79 -13.68
CA ALA A 22 -62.73 25.68 -12.63
C ALA A 22 -62.22 25.13 -11.30
N ASN A 23 -61.39 25.93 -10.63
CA ASN A 23 -60.96 25.77 -9.25
C ASN A 23 -62.14 25.33 -8.37
N LYS A 24 -62.19 24.04 -8.02
CA LYS A 24 -62.85 23.60 -6.80
C LYS A 24 -61.76 23.51 -5.74
N ASN A 25 -61.89 24.36 -4.74
CA ASN A 25 -61.40 24.03 -3.41
C ASN A 25 -61.77 22.57 -3.16
N GLU A 26 -60.77 21.71 -2.98
CA GLU A 26 -60.98 20.38 -2.44
C GLU A 26 -61.71 20.58 -1.11
N ASN A 27 -63.00 20.25 -1.14
CA ASN A 27 -63.75 20.01 0.07
C ASN A 27 -62.94 18.97 0.84
N GLN A 28 -62.46 19.33 2.03
CA GLN A 28 -62.23 18.33 3.06
C GLN A 28 -63.59 17.66 3.25
N GLU A 29 -63.79 16.49 2.66
CA GLU A 29 -64.83 15.58 3.13
C GLU A 29 -64.50 15.35 4.61
N GLU A 30 -65.35 15.84 5.50
CA GLU A 30 -65.31 15.48 6.92
C GLU A 30 -65.45 13.95 6.96
N GLN A 31 -64.32 13.23 7.04
CA GLN A 31 -64.31 11.78 7.20
C GLN A 31 -65.02 11.47 8.52
N HIS A 32 -66.23 10.93 8.40
CA HIS A 32 -67.09 10.61 9.53
C HIS A 32 -66.68 9.25 10.10
N THR A 33 -66.16 9.26 11.33
CA THR A 33 -66.07 8.03 12.12
C THR A 33 -67.46 7.66 12.65
N GLU A 34 -67.87 6.40 12.53
CA GLU A 34 -69.16 5.90 13.03
C GLU A 34 -68.95 4.60 13.81
N ASN A 35 -69.52 4.50 15.02
CA ASN A 35 -69.45 3.28 15.83
C ASN A 35 -70.52 2.27 15.42
N GLN A 36 -70.27 0.99 15.69
CA GLN A 36 -71.31 -0.03 15.72
C GLN A 36 -72.25 0.20 16.92
N GLU A 37 -73.50 -0.26 16.81
CA GLU A 37 -74.54 -0.05 17.84
C GLU A 37 -74.30 -0.87 19.12
N ASN A 38 -73.53 -1.96 19.05
CA ASN A 38 -73.28 -2.93 20.14
C ASN A 38 -71.95 -2.68 20.89
N VAL A 39 -71.42 -1.45 20.87
CA VAL A 39 -70.17 -1.10 21.55
C VAL A 39 -70.43 -0.53 22.95
N VAL A 40 -69.86 -1.15 23.97
CA VAL A 40 -69.96 -0.73 25.37
C VAL A 40 -68.60 -0.24 25.88
N ALA A 41 -68.50 1.05 26.17
CA ALA A 41 -67.27 1.65 26.72
C ALA A 41 -67.18 1.47 28.24
N ILE A 42 -66.07 0.93 28.72
CA ILE A 42 -65.76 0.68 30.13
C ILE A 42 -64.59 1.57 30.56
N LEU A 43 -64.88 2.58 31.39
CA LEU A 43 -63.92 3.64 31.73
C LEU A 43 -63.27 3.39 33.10
N LYS A 44 -61.95 3.58 33.18
CA LYS A 44 -61.14 3.47 34.41
C LYS A 44 -61.63 4.38 35.55
N ASP A 45 -62.33 5.47 35.22
CA ASP A 45 -62.83 6.43 36.22
C ASP A 45 -63.95 5.83 37.11
N ASN A 46 -64.68 4.81 36.62
CA ASN A 46 -65.78 4.18 37.34
C ASN A 46 -65.73 2.64 37.37
N SER A 47 -64.60 2.04 37.03
CA SER A 47 -64.46 0.58 36.98
C SER A 47 -63.03 0.09 37.23
N GLN A 48 -62.91 -1.14 37.73
CA GLN A 48 -61.65 -1.81 38.02
C GLN A 48 -61.70 -3.28 37.58
N ILE A 49 -60.66 -3.73 36.87
CA ILE A 49 -60.49 -5.16 36.55
C ILE A 49 -60.05 -5.90 37.82
N THR A 50 -60.72 -7.01 38.12
CA THR A 50 -60.42 -7.92 39.23
C THR A 50 -59.92 -9.30 38.77
N SER A 51 -59.97 -9.59 37.46
CA SER A 51 -59.35 -10.77 36.85
C SER A 51 -57.84 -10.85 37.09
N SER A 52 -57.30 -12.06 37.28
CA SER A 52 -55.85 -12.30 37.24
C SER A 52 -55.29 -12.28 35.82
N ASP A 53 -53.97 -12.19 35.64
CA ASP A 53 -53.33 -12.27 34.31
C ASP A 53 -53.66 -13.59 33.58
N THR A 54 -53.79 -14.69 34.34
CA THR A 54 -54.22 -15.99 33.83
C THR A 54 -55.69 -15.96 33.38
N ASP A 55 -56.56 -15.24 34.09
CA ASP A 55 -57.96 -15.10 33.69
C ASP A 55 -58.07 -14.26 32.42
N LEU A 56 -57.35 -13.14 32.35
CA LEU A 56 -57.32 -12.25 31.19
C LEU A 56 -56.80 -12.96 29.94
N SER A 57 -55.74 -13.77 30.06
CA SER A 57 -55.21 -14.57 28.95
C SER A 57 -56.17 -15.67 28.49
N ASN A 58 -56.99 -16.22 29.39
CA ASN A 58 -58.08 -17.14 29.06
C ASN A 58 -59.39 -16.43 28.62
N GLY A 59 -59.35 -15.10 28.51
CA GLY A 59 -60.48 -14.28 28.07
C GLY A 59 -61.58 -14.06 29.10
N ILE A 60 -61.30 -14.27 30.38
CA ILE A 60 -62.22 -14.03 31.49
C ILE A 60 -61.99 -12.62 32.03
N TYR A 61 -62.99 -11.75 31.86
CA TYR A 61 -62.96 -10.37 32.33
C TYR A 61 -63.98 -10.17 33.46
N SER A 62 -63.51 -10.03 34.68
CA SER A 62 -64.30 -9.64 35.85
C SER A 62 -64.03 -8.17 36.15
N ILE A 63 -65.05 -7.33 36.04
CA ILE A 63 -64.95 -5.88 36.19
C ILE A 63 -65.92 -5.43 37.27
N GLU A 64 -65.38 -4.83 38.32
CA GLU A 64 -66.13 -4.20 39.39
C GLU A 64 -66.38 -2.74 39.03
N PHE A 65 -67.62 -2.29 39.14
CA PHE A 65 -68.03 -0.91 38.86
C PHE A 65 -68.20 -0.14 40.17
N SER A 66 -68.14 1.19 40.14
CA SER A 66 -68.38 2.06 41.31
C SER A 66 -69.70 2.85 41.25
N GLY A 67 -70.48 2.66 40.16
CA GLY A 67 -71.76 3.32 39.93
C GLY A 67 -72.75 2.39 39.23
N ASP A 68 -73.62 2.95 38.38
CA ASP A 68 -74.59 2.18 37.61
C ASP A 68 -73.89 1.15 36.70
N LEU A 69 -74.42 -0.07 36.70
CA LEU A 69 -73.91 -1.15 35.88
C LEU A 69 -74.32 -0.94 34.41
N PRO A 70 -73.38 -1.01 33.45
CA PRO A 70 -73.73 -1.00 32.04
C PRO A 70 -74.51 -2.27 31.67
N GLU A 71 -75.42 -2.16 30.71
CA GLU A 71 -76.04 -3.33 30.08
C GLU A 71 -75.01 -3.97 29.13
N ILE A 72 -74.62 -5.22 29.43
CA ILE A 72 -73.68 -6.00 28.62
C ILE A 72 -74.31 -7.37 28.33
N GLY A 73 -74.64 -7.59 27.07
CA GLY A 73 -75.19 -8.81 26.51
C GLY A 73 -74.17 -9.67 25.77
N ILE A 74 -74.64 -10.82 25.28
CA ILE A 74 -73.88 -11.66 24.34
C ILE A 74 -73.73 -10.90 23.02
N ASP A 75 -72.60 -11.05 22.36
CA ASP A 75 -72.21 -10.36 21.12
C ASP A 75 -71.89 -8.86 21.26
N ASP A 76 -72.04 -8.28 22.45
CA ASP A 76 -71.57 -6.92 22.72
C ASP A 76 -70.04 -6.83 22.65
N ILE A 77 -69.56 -5.67 22.21
CA ILE A 77 -68.15 -5.34 22.11
C ILE A 77 -67.79 -4.44 23.27
N ILE A 78 -67.08 -4.98 24.26
CA ILE A 78 -66.58 -4.20 25.38
C ILE A 78 -65.23 -3.58 25.00
N VAL A 79 -65.12 -2.28 25.19
CA VAL A 79 -63.89 -1.52 24.97
C VAL A 79 -63.55 -0.73 26.21
N GLY A 80 -62.33 -0.84 26.70
CA GLY A 80 -61.97 -0.17 27.95
C GLY A 80 -60.55 0.34 28.00
N ASN A 81 -60.34 1.33 28.87
CA ASN A 81 -59.05 1.97 29.10
C ASN A 81 -58.37 1.58 30.42
N ILE A 82 -58.74 0.43 30.98
CA ILE A 82 -58.11 -0.15 32.17
C ILE A 82 -56.86 -0.94 31.75
N GLY A 83 -55.77 -0.89 32.51
CA GLY A 83 -54.51 -1.57 32.16
C GLY A 83 -53.91 -1.07 30.85
N GLU A 84 -53.52 -1.98 29.94
CA GLU A 84 -53.10 -1.68 28.56
C GLU A 84 -54.27 -1.34 27.61
N GLY A 85 -55.50 -1.29 28.15
CA GLY A 85 -56.72 -1.26 27.37
C GLY A 85 -57.14 -2.66 26.92
N PHE A 86 -58.41 -2.81 26.57
CA PHE A 86 -58.92 -4.08 26.04
C PHE A 86 -60.02 -3.80 25.03
N LEU A 87 -60.11 -4.70 24.05
CA LEU A 87 -61.18 -4.75 23.07
C LEU A 87 -61.65 -6.20 22.93
N ARG A 88 -62.86 -6.50 23.40
CA ARG A 88 -63.31 -7.89 23.57
C ARG A 88 -64.75 -8.06 23.14
N LYS A 89 -65.06 -9.19 22.50
CA LYS A 89 -66.43 -9.61 22.16
C LYS A 89 -66.94 -10.53 23.25
N VAL A 90 -68.10 -10.23 23.81
CA VAL A 90 -68.69 -10.97 24.92
C VAL A 90 -69.34 -12.26 24.40
N ILE A 91 -68.92 -13.40 24.93
CA ILE A 91 -69.50 -14.72 24.66
C ILE A 91 -70.53 -15.08 25.71
N SER A 92 -70.28 -14.70 26.96
CA SER A 92 -71.24 -14.79 28.06
C SER A 92 -70.93 -13.72 29.09
N ALA A 93 -71.97 -13.25 29.79
CA ALA A 93 -71.86 -12.30 30.88
C ALA A 93 -72.69 -12.78 32.07
N SER A 94 -72.17 -12.57 33.27
CA SER A 94 -72.88 -12.82 34.52
C SER A 94 -72.63 -11.65 35.46
N THR A 95 -73.67 -11.22 36.17
CA THR A 95 -73.60 -10.09 37.10
C THR A 95 -73.78 -10.61 38.53
N ASN A 96 -72.86 -10.25 39.42
CA ASN A 96 -72.93 -10.56 40.85
C ASN A 96 -72.59 -9.31 41.66
N GLY A 97 -73.59 -8.72 42.32
CA GLY A 97 -73.42 -7.44 42.99
C GLY A 97 -73.05 -6.34 42.00
N ASN A 98 -71.93 -5.64 42.24
CA ASN A 98 -71.42 -4.59 41.34
C ASN A 98 -70.35 -5.08 40.36
N THR A 99 -70.20 -6.40 40.22
CA THR A 99 -69.20 -7.02 39.35
C THR A 99 -69.87 -7.73 38.20
N ILE A 100 -69.40 -7.46 36.98
CA ILE A 100 -69.77 -8.19 35.78
C ILE A 100 -68.59 -9.10 35.40
N THR A 101 -68.81 -10.41 35.36
CA THR A 101 -67.84 -11.40 34.88
C THR A 101 -68.27 -11.90 33.50
N MET A 102 -67.37 -11.75 32.53
CA MET A 102 -67.59 -12.08 31.14
C MET A 102 -66.59 -13.12 30.66
N GLN A 103 -67.07 -14.15 29.95
CA GLN A 103 -66.22 -14.89 29.02
C GLN A 103 -66.20 -14.12 27.71
N THR A 104 -65.02 -13.89 27.19
CA THR A 104 -64.82 -13.07 25.99
C THR A 104 -63.87 -13.73 25.02
N VAL A 105 -64.01 -13.35 23.76
CA VAL A 105 -62.97 -13.52 22.73
C VAL A 105 -62.44 -12.16 22.33
N GLN A 106 -61.32 -12.15 21.61
CA GLN A 106 -60.80 -10.90 21.06
C GLN A 106 -61.80 -10.32 20.04
N ALA A 107 -62.13 -9.04 20.15
CA ALA A 107 -62.97 -8.32 19.16
C ALA A 107 -62.10 -7.53 18.18
N ASN A 108 -62.66 -7.22 17.01
CA ASN A 108 -61.99 -6.53 15.93
C ASN A 108 -62.25 -5.02 15.86
N MET A 109 -61.46 -4.28 15.08
CA MET A 109 -61.68 -2.84 14.88
C MET A 109 -62.95 -2.60 14.06
N GLU A 110 -63.22 -3.49 13.10
CA GLU A 110 -64.49 -3.57 12.34
C GLU A 110 -65.71 -3.89 13.22
N ASP A 111 -65.50 -4.55 14.37
CA ASP A 111 -66.57 -4.79 15.35
C ASP A 111 -66.90 -3.52 16.16
N VAL A 112 -65.99 -2.54 16.19
CA VAL A 112 -66.16 -1.27 16.92
C VAL A 112 -66.65 -0.16 16.01
N PHE A 113 -66.04 -0.03 14.84
CA PHE A 113 -66.26 1.08 13.93
C PHE A 113 -66.76 0.57 12.57
N LYS A 114 -67.74 1.28 11.99
CA LYS A 114 -68.14 1.07 10.59
C LYS A 114 -67.09 1.66 9.65
N ASP A 115 -66.76 2.92 9.87
CA ASP A 115 -65.66 3.62 9.23
C ASP A 115 -64.87 4.32 10.34
N ALA A 116 -63.54 4.23 10.28
CA ALA A 116 -62.68 4.84 11.30
C ALA A 116 -61.43 5.45 10.72
N VAL A 117 -61.15 6.67 11.15
CA VAL A 117 -59.84 7.31 11.03
C VAL A 117 -59.22 7.36 12.42
N ILE A 118 -58.14 6.63 12.61
CA ILE A 118 -57.35 6.64 13.84
C ILE A 118 -56.07 7.38 13.52
N GLU A 119 -55.98 8.63 13.98
CA GLU A 119 -54.79 9.45 13.84
C GLU A 119 -54.26 9.83 15.22
N PHE A 120 -52.95 9.69 15.40
CA PHE A 120 -52.26 10.36 16.49
C PHE A 120 -50.87 10.81 16.04
N ASN A 121 -50.52 12.01 16.47
CA ASN A 121 -49.18 12.57 16.37
C ASN A 121 -48.64 12.69 17.79
N THR A 122 -47.48 12.12 18.05
CA THR A 122 -46.90 12.10 19.39
C THR A 122 -45.52 12.73 19.40
N ASP A 123 -45.48 13.98 19.84
CA ASP A 123 -44.31 14.48 20.55
C ASP A 123 -44.36 13.91 21.97
N LEU A 124 -43.56 12.87 22.21
CA LEU A 124 -43.59 12.17 23.48
C LEU A 124 -42.88 12.96 24.60
N SER A 125 -42.16 14.06 24.29
CA SER A 125 -41.46 14.87 25.28
C SER A 125 -42.39 15.68 26.19
N ASN A 126 -43.59 16.04 25.71
CA ASN A 126 -44.53 16.88 26.43
C ASN A 126 -45.60 16.04 27.17
N SER A 127 -45.65 16.15 28.50
CA SER A 127 -46.52 15.37 29.39
C SER A 127 -47.88 16.04 29.68
N ALA A 128 -48.13 17.23 29.13
CA ALA A 128 -49.30 18.06 29.46
C ALA A 128 -50.22 18.24 28.26
N LYS A 129 -51.19 17.32 28.09
CA LYS A 129 -52.42 17.41 27.26
C LYS A 129 -52.35 18.26 25.99
N ILE A 130 -52.38 17.61 24.83
CA ILE A 130 -52.69 18.26 23.55
C ILE A 130 -54.14 17.90 23.18
N GLY A 131 -55.06 18.86 23.29
CA GLY A 131 -56.48 18.66 22.94
C GLY A 131 -57.18 17.58 23.80
N ASN A 132 -57.83 16.61 23.15
CA ASN A 132 -58.55 15.49 23.79
C ASN A 132 -57.62 14.32 24.19
N ILE A 133 -56.32 14.41 23.91
CA ILE A 133 -55.35 13.34 24.20
C ILE A 133 -54.87 13.47 25.65
N LYS A 134 -55.06 12.40 26.42
CA LYS A 134 -54.54 12.26 27.79
C LYS A 134 -53.26 11.42 27.76
N TYR A 135 -52.17 12.00 28.26
CA TYR A 135 -50.90 11.30 28.50
C TYR A 135 -50.81 10.91 29.98
N GLU A 136 -50.50 9.64 30.26
CA GLU A 136 -50.05 9.24 31.60
C GLU A 136 -48.51 9.45 31.69
N LYS A 137 -48.00 9.68 32.91
CA LYS A 137 -46.54 9.61 33.15
C LYS A 137 -46.06 8.22 32.75
N TYR A 138 -44.88 8.12 32.14
CA TYR A 138 -44.31 6.83 31.77
C TYR A 138 -44.17 5.94 33.02
N LYS A 139 -44.42 4.64 32.83
CA LYS A 139 -44.22 3.59 33.81
C LYS A 139 -42.84 2.98 33.57
N ILE A 140 -42.04 2.88 34.61
CA ILE A 140 -40.77 2.17 34.57
C ILE A 140 -41.05 0.70 34.92
N ASN A 141 -40.84 -0.20 33.96
CA ASN A 141 -40.95 -1.64 34.17
C ASN A 141 -39.64 -2.22 34.67
N TYR A 142 -38.51 -1.73 34.16
CA TYR A 142 -37.18 -2.16 34.55
C TYR A 142 -36.13 -1.07 34.31
N LEU A 143 -35.16 -0.97 35.23
CA LEU A 143 -33.90 -0.26 35.02
C LEU A 143 -32.75 -1.16 35.48
N ALA A 144 -31.72 -1.26 34.66
CA ALA A 144 -30.47 -1.86 35.08
C ALA A 144 -29.85 -1.03 36.22
N LYS A 145 -29.07 -1.68 37.07
CA LYS A 145 -28.38 -1.02 38.19
C LYS A 145 -27.48 0.10 37.65
N GLY A 146 -27.70 1.32 38.13
CA GLY A 146 -26.93 2.51 37.74
C GLY A 146 -27.56 3.32 36.61
N VAL A 147 -28.57 2.79 35.91
CA VAL A 147 -29.26 3.49 34.83
C VAL A 147 -30.33 4.43 35.38
N GLN A 148 -30.38 5.64 34.84
CA GLN A 148 -31.39 6.64 35.11
C GLN A 148 -32.13 7.02 33.82
N VAL A 149 -33.36 7.49 33.96
CA VAL A 149 -34.18 7.98 32.86
C VAL A 149 -34.74 9.34 33.26
N SER A 150 -34.67 10.31 32.36
CA SER A 150 -35.20 11.66 32.56
C SER A 150 -36.72 11.66 32.81
N GLU A 151 -37.25 12.79 33.28
CA GLU A 151 -38.67 12.96 33.54
C GLU A 151 -39.56 12.88 32.29
N ASN A 152 -38.98 13.06 31.09
CA ASN A 152 -39.71 12.92 29.83
C ASN A 152 -39.70 11.47 29.31
N GLY A 153 -38.81 10.59 29.81
CA GLY A 153 -38.73 9.18 29.43
C GLY A 153 -37.81 8.89 28.24
N PHE A 154 -37.17 9.89 27.64
CA PHE A 154 -36.45 9.76 26.37
C PHE A 154 -34.96 10.07 26.44
N GLU A 155 -34.46 10.42 27.63
CA GLU A 155 -33.04 10.54 27.91
C GLU A 155 -32.66 9.49 28.95
N PHE A 156 -31.58 8.76 28.65
CA PHE A 156 -31.06 7.66 29.43
C PHE A 156 -29.64 8.01 29.83
N ASP A 157 -29.35 7.95 31.13
CA ASP A 157 -27.99 8.01 31.67
C ASP A 157 -27.64 6.60 32.15
N PHE A 158 -26.61 6.02 31.57
CA PHE A 158 -26.08 4.71 31.92
C PHE A 158 -24.56 4.78 32.13
N SER A 159 -24.10 5.92 32.63
CA SER A 159 -22.73 6.14 33.10
C SER A 159 -22.37 5.15 34.20
N ASN A 160 -21.11 4.74 34.23
CA ASN A 160 -20.59 3.73 35.15
C ASN A 160 -21.29 2.35 35.11
N THR A 161 -21.95 2.00 34.00
CA THR A 161 -22.61 0.71 33.83
C THR A 161 -21.61 -0.36 33.40
N VAL A 162 -21.47 -1.41 34.20
CA VAL A 162 -20.75 -2.63 33.82
C VAL A 162 -21.65 -3.44 32.90
N LEU A 163 -21.27 -3.64 31.64
CA LEU A 163 -22.01 -4.48 30.70
C LEU A 163 -21.69 -5.96 30.93
N TYR A 164 -20.43 -6.28 31.15
CA TYR A 164 -19.95 -7.63 31.44
C TYR A 164 -18.73 -7.60 32.36
N GLU A 165 -18.67 -8.50 33.34
CA GLU A 165 -17.51 -8.67 34.23
C GLU A 165 -17.47 -10.14 34.67
N LYS A 166 -16.62 -10.94 34.04
CA LYS A 166 -16.42 -12.34 34.40
C LYS A 166 -15.11 -12.89 33.84
N GLY A 167 -14.38 -13.61 34.68
CA GLY A 167 -13.12 -14.24 34.28
C GLY A 167 -12.07 -13.18 34.00
N ALA A 168 -11.50 -13.22 32.79
CA ALA A 168 -10.45 -12.29 32.36
C ALA A 168 -10.99 -11.07 31.61
N LEU A 169 -12.30 -10.89 31.43
CA LEU A 169 -12.88 -9.79 30.65
C LEU A 169 -13.79 -8.91 31.50
N THR A 170 -13.55 -7.60 31.40
CA THR A 170 -14.41 -6.53 31.92
C THR A 170 -14.75 -5.58 30.78
N PHE A 171 -16.03 -5.35 30.55
CA PHE A 171 -16.56 -4.36 29.61
C PHE A 171 -17.45 -3.39 30.39
N LYS A 172 -17.06 -2.11 30.41
CA LYS A 172 -17.74 -1.06 31.15
C LYS A 172 -18.02 0.17 30.27
N ILE A 173 -19.22 0.71 30.38
CA ILE A 173 -19.52 2.08 29.98
C ILE A 173 -19.10 2.98 31.14
N THR A 174 -18.05 3.77 30.94
CA THR A 174 -17.51 4.65 32.00
C THR A 174 -18.34 5.91 32.15
N ASP A 175 -18.76 6.47 31.02
CA ASP A 175 -19.66 7.62 30.88
C ASP A 175 -20.57 7.34 29.67
N GLY A 176 -21.86 7.59 29.77
CA GLY A 176 -22.80 7.13 28.75
C GLY A 176 -24.17 7.75 28.86
N THR A 177 -24.57 8.51 27.84
CA THR A 177 -25.92 9.04 27.70
C THR A 177 -26.49 8.68 26.34
N ALA A 178 -27.80 8.45 26.29
CA ALA A 178 -28.53 8.36 25.03
C ALA A 178 -29.80 9.18 25.11
N THR A 179 -30.13 9.88 24.04
CA THR A 179 -31.41 10.55 23.87
C THR A 179 -32.09 9.96 22.65
N PHE A 180 -33.32 9.50 22.81
CA PHE A 180 -34.14 9.06 21.69
C PHE A 180 -35.55 9.59 21.87
N ASN A 181 -35.89 10.70 21.22
CA ASN A 181 -37.26 11.21 21.22
C ASN A 181 -37.89 11.01 19.82
N PRO A 182 -38.55 9.87 19.58
CA PRO A 182 -39.20 9.67 18.30
C PRO A 182 -40.49 10.49 18.23
N ASN A 183 -40.52 11.45 17.32
CA ASN A 183 -41.75 12.15 16.93
C ASN A 183 -42.54 11.25 15.98
N PHE A 184 -43.33 10.33 16.52
CA PHE A 184 -44.12 9.40 15.71
C PHE A 184 -45.44 10.03 15.27
N SER A 185 -45.80 9.74 14.03
CA SER A 185 -47.11 9.98 13.43
C SER A 185 -47.67 8.63 13.02
N PHE A 186 -48.91 8.38 13.41
CA PHE A 186 -49.69 7.24 12.94
C PHE A 186 -51.01 7.74 12.39
N LYS A 187 -51.37 7.26 11.20
CA LYS A 187 -52.69 7.41 10.63
C LYS A 187 -53.12 6.06 10.06
N GLY A 188 -54.25 5.54 10.52
CA GLY A 188 -54.88 4.35 9.97
C GLY A 188 -56.32 4.66 9.57
N GLU A 189 -56.71 4.25 8.37
CA GLU A 189 -58.08 4.37 7.88
C GLU A 189 -58.64 2.97 7.60
N TYR A 190 -59.85 2.74 8.11
CA TYR A 190 -60.55 1.47 7.99
C TYR A 190 -61.96 1.70 7.44
N SER A 191 -62.41 0.79 6.57
CA SER A 191 -63.78 0.75 6.08
C SER A 191 -64.41 -0.63 6.27
N LEU A 192 -65.72 -0.66 6.53
CA LEU A 192 -66.51 -1.86 6.85
C LEU A 192 -66.37 -2.99 5.82
N PHE A 193 -66.13 -2.66 4.56
CA PHE A 193 -66.06 -3.63 3.45
C PHE A 193 -64.67 -3.76 2.82
N GLY A 194 -63.73 -2.84 3.14
CA GLY A 194 -62.36 -2.81 2.60
C GLY A 194 -61.29 -3.28 3.58
N GLY A 195 -61.57 -3.26 4.88
CA GLY A 195 -60.56 -3.53 5.91
C GLY A 195 -59.63 -2.33 6.08
N LEU A 196 -58.31 -2.55 6.12
CA LEU A 196 -57.32 -1.48 6.16
C LEU A 196 -57.17 -0.86 4.76
N ASP A 197 -57.57 0.39 4.59
CA ASP A 197 -57.49 1.10 3.29
C ASP A 197 -56.21 1.95 3.19
N TYR A 198 -55.82 2.55 4.30
CA TYR A 198 -54.65 3.42 4.41
C TYR A 198 -53.96 3.22 5.73
N LEU A 199 -52.63 3.17 5.70
CA LEU A 199 -51.80 3.24 6.89
C LEU A 199 -50.60 4.12 6.60
N ASP A 200 -50.25 5.02 7.50
CA ASP A 200 -49.01 5.77 7.48
C ASP A 200 -48.46 5.81 8.90
N PHE A 201 -47.44 4.99 9.15
CA PHE A 201 -46.62 5.08 10.35
C PHE A 201 -45.29 5.68 9.98
N LYS A 202 -44.96 6.84 10.55
CA LYS A 202 -43.70 7.52 10.26
C LYS A 202 -43.13 8.19 11.47
N THR A 203 -41.83 8.43 11.42
CA THR A 203 -41.18 9.42 12.25
C THR A 203 -40.50 10.44 11.36
N ASN A 204 -40.57 11.71 11.77
CA ASN A 204 -39.98 12.82 11.03
C ASN A 204 -38.95 13.50 11.92
N ASN A 205 -37.71 13.59 11.43
CA ASN A 205 -36.58 14.20 12.12
C ASN A 205 -36.42 13.66 13.56
N ALA A 206 -36.53 12.34 13.73
CA ALA A 206 -36.22 11.71 15.01
C ALA A 206 -34.76 11.94 15.35
N GLU A 207 -34.51 12.54 16.50
CA GLU A 207 -33.16 12.71 17.04
C GLU A 207 -32.81 11.50 17.90
N LEU A 208 -31.72 10.85 17.53
CA LEU A 208 -31.09 9.79 18.27
C LEU A 208 -29.64 10.17 18.53
N ASN A 209 -29.37 10.59 19.77
CA ASN A 209 -28.05 10.97 20.23
C ASN A 209 -27.50 9.90 21.15
N LEU A 210 -26.21 9.61 21.00
CA LEU A 210 -25.47 8.68 21.84
C LEU A 210 -24.11 9.29 22.13
N ASP A 211 -23.82 9.49 23.41
CA ASP A 211 -22.52 9.96 23.85
C ASP A 211 -21.93 8.96 24.83
N LEU A 212 -20.82 8.33 24.45
CA LEU A 212 -20.26 7.17 25.14
C LEU A 212 -18.77 7.30 25.39
N ASN A 213 -18.32 6.76 26.52
CA ASN A 213 -16.95 6.38 26.82
C ASN A 213 -16.93 4.92 27.29
N LEU A 214 -16.12 4.09 26.63
CA LEU A 214 -16.01 2.67 26.85
C LEU A 214 -14.66 2.28 27.42
N SER A 215 -14.67 1.23 28.22
CA SER A 215 -13.47 0.59 28.75
C SER A 215 -13.62 -0.92 28.62
N LEU A 216 -12.69 -1.52 27.90
CA LEU A 216 -12.55 -2.95 27.68
C LEU A 216 -11.19 -3.37 28.25
N ASN A 217 -11.21 -4.15 29.32
CA ASN A 217 -10.01 -4.75 29.92
C ASN A 217 -10.11 -6.27 29.78
N ALA A 218 -9.12 -6.85 29.11
CA ALA A 218 -8.91 -8.29 29.03
C ALA A 218 -7.55 -8.63 29.66
N SER A 219 -7.53 -9.47 30.69
CA SER A 219 -6.27 -9.89 31.34
C SER A 219 -5.65 -11.14 30.70
N ALA A 220 -6.36 -11.79 29.77
CA ALA A 220 -5.95 -12.97 29.01
C ALA A 220 -6.88 -13.12 27.79
N GLY A 221 -6.59 -14.08 26.91
CA GLY A 221 -7.47 -14.36 25.77
C GLY A 221 -8.87 -14.78 26.19
N VAL A 222 -9.90 -14.20 25.58
CA VAL A 222 -11.31 -14.41 25.87
C VAL A 222 -12.14 -14.42 24.59
N SER A 223 -13.09 -15.34 24.51
CA SER A 223 -14.16 -15.32 23.53
C SER A 223 -15.49 -15.17 24.27
N LEU A 224 -16.17 -14.05 24.03
CA LEU A 224 -17.49 -13.75 24.53
C LEU A 224 -18.48 -13.83 23.37
N PRO A 225 -19.35 -14.87 23.33
CA PRO A 225 -20.46 -14.89 22.38
C PRO A 225 -21.39 -13.71 22.66
N GLU A 226 -22.23 -13.39 21.68
CA GLU A 226 -23.20 -12.29 21.77
C GLU A 226 -24.02 -12.36 23.07
N LEU A 227 -23.96 -11.27 23.83
CA LEU A 227 -24.66 -11.08 25.10
C LEU A 227 -25.61 -9.90 24.96
N SER A 228 -26.88 -10.10 25.28
CA SER A 228 -27.89 -9.05 25.34
C SER A 228 -28.19 -8.66 26.79
N LYS A 229 -28.17 -7.36 27.08
CA LYS A 229 -28.49 -6.78 28.38
C LYS A 229 -29.50 -5.64 28.22
N THR A 230 -30.69 -5.79 28.80
CA THR A 230 -31.65 -4.69 28.91
C THR A 230 -31.11 -3.63 29.87
N LEU A 231 -31.07 -2.37 29.44
CA LEU A 231 -30.68 -1.21 30.25
C LEU A 231 -31.91 -0.52 30.84
N ALA A 232 -32.99 -0.39 30.06
CA ALA A 232 -34.25 0.20 30.50
C ALA A 232 -35.44 -0.44 29.77
N ASP A 233 -36.57 -0.59 30.46
CA ASP A 233 -37.87 -0.93 29.90
C ASP A 233 -38.91 0.04 30.49
N ILE A 234 -39.47 0.89 29.63
CA ILE A 234 -40.46 1.89 30.00
C ILE A 234 -41.66 1.84 29.06
N GLU A 235 -42.82 2.23 29.57
CA GLU A 235 -44.06 2.29 28.81
C GLU A 235 -44.76 3.63 29.04
N LYS A 236 -45.18 4.29 27.95
CA LYS A 236 -46.02 5.50 28.01
C LYS A 236 -47.42 5.15 27.52
N LYS A 237 -48.42 5.43 28.35
CA LYS A 237 -49.82 5.24 28.00
C LYS A 237 -50.44 6.54 27.49
N ILE A 238 -51.08 6.43 26.34
CA ILE A 238 -51.81 7.50 25.67
C ILE A 238 -53.26 7.04 25.56
N THR A 239 -54.21 7.92 25.87
CA THR A 239 -55.63 7.63 25.69
C THR A 239 -56.34 8.82 25.09
N PHE A 240 -57.13 8.58 24.04
CA PHE A 240 -57.92 9.61 23.37
C PHE A 240 -59.26 9.04 22.90
N PRO A 241 -60.35 9.81 22.99
CA PRO A 241 -61.65 9.37 22.52
C PRO A 241 -61.73 9.47 21.00
N VAL A 242 -62.25 8.42 20.36
CA VAL A 242 -62.71 8.42 18.96
C VAL A 242 -64.19 8.10 19.03
N THR A 243 -65.05 9.07 18.71
CA THR A 243 -66.52 8.90 18.74
C THR A 243 -67.08 8.29 20.03
N GLY A 244 -66.48 8.62 21.18
CA GLY A 244 -66.88 8.10 22.50
C GLY A 244 -66.22 6.77 22.89
N VAL A 245 -65.52 6.10 21.97
CA VAL A 245 -64.68 4.92 22.23
C VAL A 245 -63.31 5.39 22.74
N PRO A 246 -62.83 4.92 23.90
CA PRO A 246 -61.54 5.32 24.43
C PRO A 246 -60.40 4.52 23.80
N VAL A 247 -59.75 5.08 22.76
CA VAL A 247 -58.57 4.47 22.15
C VAL A 247 -57.37 4.54 23.08
N VAL A 248 -56.77 3.38 23.36
CA VAL A 248 -55.58 3.25 24.20
C VAL A 248 -54.38 2.85 23.35
N VAL A 249 -53.31 3.62 23.48
CA VAL A 249 -52.03 3.37 22.83
C VAL A 249 -50.95 3.25 23.91
N ILE A 250 -50.19 2.15 23.89
CA ILE A 250 -49.01 1.95 24.73
C ILE A 250 -47.78 2.05 23.86
N VAL A 251 -46.94 3.04 24.13
CA VAL A 251 -45.61 3.15 23.51
C VAL A 251 -44.62 2.49 24.46
N LYS A 252 -44.13 1.30 24.09
CA LYS A 252 -43.11 0.59 24.85
C LYS A 252 -41.74 0.89 24.25
N THR A 253 -40.82 1.36 25.10
CA THR A 253 -39.43 1.61 24.75
C THR A 253 -38.54 0.72 25.60
N THR A 254 -37.76 -0.15 24.95
CA THR A 254 -36.78 -1.00 25.62
C THR A 254 -35.39 -0.66 25.09
N LEU A 255 -34.51 -0.16 25.95
CA LEU A 255 -33.11 0.09 25.60
C LEU A 255 -32.29 -1.17 25.89
N VAL A 256 -31.66 -1.74 24.86
CA VAL A 256 -30.87 -2.97 24.96
C VAL A 256 -29.44 -2.68 24.52
N ALA A 257 -28.47 -3.15 25.30
CA ALA A 257 -27.08 -3.23 24.91
C ALA A 257 -26.75 -4.67 24.49
N GLU A 258 -26.22 -4.86 23.28
CA GLU A 258 -25.74 -6.16 22.80
C GLU A 258 -24.24 -6.07 22.57
N LEU A 259 -23.48 -7.05 23.06
CA LEU A 259 -22.03 -7.01 22.99
C LEU A 259 -21.44 -8.38 22.65
N SER A 260 -20.35 -8.38 21.88
CA SER A 260 -19.53 -9.56 21.62
C SER A 260 -18.06 -9.16 21.60
N ALA A 261 -17.17 -10.10 21.92
CA ALA A 261 -15.74 -9.86 21.87
C ALA A 261 -14.96 -11.15 21.59
N ASN A 262 -13.91 -11.04 20.79
CA ASN A 262 -12.94 -12.10 20.58
C ASN A 262 -11.55 -11.49 20.70
N ILE A 263 -10.80 -11.91 21.71
CA ILE A 263 -9.53 -11.32 22.14
C ILE A 263 -8.54 -12.47 22.36
N ASN A 264 -7.38 -12.42 21.70
CA ASN A 264 -6.43 -13.53 21.75
C ASN A 264 -5.47 -13.51 22.95
N SER A 265 -5.24 -12.35 23.58
CA SER A 265 -4.42 -12.23 24.81
C SER A 265 -4.91 -11.12 25.74
N SER A 266 -4.10 -10.72 26.72
CA SER A 266 -4.35 -9.50 27.47
C SER A 266 -4.37 -8.28 26.55
N PHE A 267 -5.32 -7.38 26.79
CA PHE A 267 -5.48 -6.14 26.06
C PHE A 267 -6.30 -5.14 26.86
N ASP A 268 -5.92 -3.87 26.76
CA ASP A 268 -6.63 -2.75 27.33
C ASP A 268 -7.03 -1.76 26.24
N PHE A 269 -8.31 -1.41 26.20
CA PHE A 269 -8.85 -0.44 25.26
C PHE A 269 -9.82 0.50 25.94
N ASN A 270 -9.57 1.79 25.76
CA ASN A 270 -10.44 2.85 26.19
C ASN A 270 -10.67 3.79 25.02
N THR A 271 -11.94 4.01 24.70
CA THR A 271 -12.38 4.88 23.60
C THR A 271 -13.69 5.53 23.98
N GLY A 272 -14.26 6.31 23.07
CA GLY A 272 -15.64 6.69 23.12
C GLY A 272 -16.09 7.22 21.77
N LEU A 273 -17.38 7.50 21.67
CA LEU A 273 -17.98 8.05 20.47
C LEU A 273 -19.16 8.93 20.84
N THR A 274 -19.33 9.99 20.07
CA THR A 274 -20.52 10.83 20.10
C THR A 274 -21.19 10.74 18.73
N ASN A 275 -22.36 10.11 18.69
CA ASN A 275 -23.19 9.98 17.51
C ASN A 275 -24.44 10.86 17.66
N ASN A 276 -24.74 11.61 16.61
CA ASN A 276 -26.01 12.30 16.44
C ASN A 276 -26.63 11.85 15.12
N TYR A 277 -27.78 11.19 15.20
CA TYR A 277 -28.56 10.78 14.05
C TYR A 277 -29.88 11.55 14.04
N ILE A 278 -30.14 12.26 12.95
CA ILE A 278 -31.44 12.87 12.66
C ILE A 278 -32.01 12.12 11.47
N PHE A 279 -33.03 11.30 11.70
CA PHE A 279 -33.58 10.44 10.66
C PHE A 279 -35.10 10.55 10.54
N SER A 280 -35.59 10.32 9.32
CA SER A 280 -37.02 10.15 9.05
C SER A 280 -37.22 8.78 8.42
N THR A 281 -38.24 8.05 8.85
CA THR A 281 -38.57 6.73 8.28
C THR A 281 -40.07 6.51 8.28
N SER A 282 -40.59 5.75 7.31
CA SER A 282 -42.00 5.40 7.26
C SER A 282 -42.27 3.96 6.80
N ALA A 283 -43.42 3.47 7.21
CA ALA A 283 -44.11 2.32 6.67
C ALA A 283 -45.52 2.78 6.28
N LYS A 284 -45.78 2.83 4.98
CA LYS A 284 -47.03 3.35 4.41
C LYS A 284 -47.71 2.29 3.55
N TYR A 285 -48.98 2.04 3.83
CA TYR A 285 -49.87 1.22 3.03
C TYR A 285 -50.91 2.11 2.34
N GLU A 286 -50.99 2.02 1.02
CA GLU A 286 -52.00 2.70 0.21
C GLU A 286 -52.14 1.97 -1.13
N ASN A 287 -53.36 1.89 -1.69
CA ASN A 287 -53.62 1.22 -2.97
C ASN A 287 -53.11 -0.24 -3.04
N ASP A 288 -53.37 -1.03 -1.99
CA ASP A 288 -52.93 -2.42 -1.86
C ASP A 288 -51.40 -2.64 -1.94
N SER A 289 -50.61 -1.61 -1.63
CA SER A 289 -49.16 -1.65 -1.72
C SER A 289 -48.48 -1.03 -0.51
N TRP A 290 -47.37 -1.64 -0.09
CA TRP A 290 -46.48 -1.10 0.91
C TRP A 290 -45.37 -0.26 0.29
N SER A 291 -45.10 0.88 0.91
CA SER A 291 -43.98 1.76 0.60
C SER A 291 -43.36 2.25 1.90
N GLY A 292 -42.16 2.79 1.82
CA GLY A 292 -41.47 3.40 2.94
C GLY A 292 -40.39 4.34 2.43
N ASN A 293 -40.02 5.30 3.25
CA ASN A 293 -38.87 6.18 3.01
C ASN A 293 -37.88 6.05 4.16
N PHE A 294 -36.63 6.43 3.89
CA PHE A 294 -35.62 6.67 4.90
C PHE A 294 -34.73 7.81 4.44
N ASP A 295 -34.61 8.81 5.30
CA ASP A 295 -33.71 9.94 5.13
C ASP A 295 -32.88 10.05 6.39
N LEU A 296 -31.56 10.24 6.25
CA LEU A 296 -30.62 10.30 7.36
C LEU A 296 -29.69 11.51 7.20
N ASN A 297 -29.56 12.27 8.27
CA ASN A 297 -28.45 13.17 8.50
C ASN A 297 -27.72 12.70 9.76
N SER A 298 -26.41 12.52 9.67
CA SER A 298 -25.59 11.95 10.75
C SER A 298 -24.35 12.79 11.02
N SER A 299 -23.91 12.78 12.27
CA SER A 299 -22.62 13.29 12.70
C SER A 299 -22.04 12.31 13.70
N LEU A 300 -20.89 11.75 13.37
CA LEU A 300 -20.18 10.79 14.22
C LEU A 300 -18.82 11.37 14.57
N THR A 301 -18.53 11.44 15.87
CA THR A 301 -17.26 11.98 16.37
C THR A 301 -16.63 10.96 17.31
N PRO A 302 -15.56 10.26 16.89
CA PRO A 302 -14.80 9.40 17.80
C PRO A 302 -14.08 10.26 18.84
N LYS A 303 -13.91 9.71 20.05
CA LYS A 303 -13.15 10.31 21.14
C LYS A 303 -11.73 9.73 21.17
N PRO A 304 -10.80 10.29 21.98
CA PRO A 304 -9.43 9.79 22.05
C PRO A 304 -9.36 8.30 22.36
N ILE A 305 -8.51 7.60 21.60
CA ILE A 305 -8.34 6.15 21.67
C ILE A 305 -7.04 5.84 22.40
N ASN A 306 -7.13 4.97 23.40
CA ASN A 306 -5.97 4.43 24.10
C ASN A 306 -6.03 2.91 24.03
N MET A 307 -4.96 2.31 23.51
CA MET A 307 -4.83 0.87 23.33
C MET A 307 -3.49 0.40 23.90
N GLU A 308 -3.51 -0.67 24.68
CA GLU A 308 -2.31 -1.35 25.16
C GLU A 308 -2.45 -2.87 24.97
N GLY A 309 -1.48 -3.46 24.26
CA GLY A 309 -1.42 -4.89 23.94
C GLY A 309 -1.13 -5.14 22.45
N GLU A 310 -0.68 -6.35 22.12
CA GLU A 310 -0.23 -6.73 20.76
C GLU A 310 -0.99 -7.98 20.28
N VAL A 311 -2.30 -7.88 20.06
CA VAL A 311 -3.10 -9.05 19.63
C VAL A 311 -4.28 -8.71 18.74
N ASN A 312 -4.72 -9.74 17.99
CA ASN A 312 -5.94 -9.71 17.21
C ASN A 312 -7.18 -9.63 18.10
N ILE A 313 -8.05 -8.66 17.79
CA ILE A 313 -9.25 -8.32 18.53
C ILE A 313 -10.37 -7.96 17.57
N THR A 314 -11.54 -8.46 17.90
CA THR A 314 -12.80 -7.99 17.33
C THR A 314 -13.78 -7.78 18.48
N GLN A 315 -14.37 -6.61 18.57
CA GLN A 315 -15.34 -6.26 19.58
C GLN A 315 -16.48 -5.50 18.93
N ASN A 316 -17.71 -5.91 19.24
CA ASN A 316 -18.92 -5.24 18.75
C ASN A 316 -19.74 -4.81 19.96
N LEU A 317 -20.28 -3.59 19.91
CA LEU A 317 -21.23 -3.06 20.86
C LEU A 317 -22.38 -2.44 20.07
N THR A 318 -23.59 -2.72 20.51
CA THR A 318 -24.76 -2.08 19.94
C THR A 318 -25.67 -1.57 21.04
N ILE A 319 -26.24 -0.40 20.83
CA ILE A 319 -27.22 0.21 21.72
C ILE A 319 -28.49 0.40 20.90
N THR A 320 -29.51 -0.40 21.22
CA THR A 320 -30.76 -0.45 20.46
C THR A 320 -31.93 -0.01 21.34
N PRO A 321 -32.45 1.21 21.18
CA PRO A 321 -33.82 1.53 21.58
C PRO A 321 -34.82 0.79 20.69
N ARG A 322 -35.48 -0.22 21.24
CA ARG A 322 -36.59 -0.92 20.58
C ARG A 322 -37.89 -0.24 20.96
N VAL A 323 -38.52 0.44 20.00
CA VAL A 323 -39.83 1.04 20.23
C VAL A 323 -40.91 0.28 19.49
N SER A 324 -41.94 -0.09 20.24
CA SER A 324 -43.14 -0.72 19.72
C SER A 324 -44.37 0.01 20.23
N VAL A 325 -45.36 0.13 19.36
CA VAL A 325 -46.65 0.72 19.68
C VAL A 325 -47.65 -0.41 19.79
N LYS A 326 -48.43 -0.44 20.87
CA LYS A 326 -49.56 -1.34 21.03
C LYS A 326 -50.87 -0.56 21.04
N PHE A 327 -51.91 -1.11 20.41
CA PHE A 327 -53.28 -0.62 20.51
C PHE A 327 -54.11 -1.62 21.30
N TYR A 328 -54.71 -1.20 22.42
CA TYR A 328 -55.48 -2.10 23.30
C TYR A 328 -54.74 -3.41 23.67
N GLY A 329 -53.43 -3.33 23.93
CA GLY A 329 -52.57 -4.47 24.24
C GLY A 329 -52.09 -5.31 23.04
N VAL A 330 -52.57 -5.01 21.83
CA VAL A 330 -52.20 -5.71 20.58
C VAL A 330 -50.99 -5.04 19.93
N ILE A 331 -50.01 -5.83 19.48
CA ILE A 331 -48.79 -5.33 18.81
C ILE A 331 -49.17 -4.59 17.51
N GLY A 332 -48.52 -3.46 17.28
CA GLY A 332 -48.69 -2.62 16.10
C GLY A 332 -47.35 -2.14 15.53
N PRO A 333 -47.27 -0.90 15.01
CA PRO A 333 -46.05 -0.40 14.37
C PRO A 333 -44.86 -0.34 15.33
N TYR A 334 -43.67 -0.52 14.77
CA TYR A 334 -42.42 -0.53 15.51
C TYR A 334 -41.29 0.17 14.76
N CYS A 335 -40.34 0.70 15.53
CA CYS A 335 -39.12 1.32 15.05
C CYS A 335 -37.99 0.93 15.98
N GLN A 336 -36.93 0.36 15.43
CA GLN A 336 -35.77 -0.15 16.15
C GLN A 336 -34.51 0.42 15.50
N PRO A 337 -34.14 1.67 15.81
CA PRO A 337 -32.85 2.20 15.42
C PRO A 337 -31.77 1.57 16.31
N LYS A 338 -30.92 0.75 15.73
CA LYS A 338 -29.80 0.05 16.36
C LYS A 338 -28.53 0.84 16.04
N MET A 339 -27.96 1.47 17.06
CA MET A 339 -26.66 2.12 16.95
C MET A 339 -25.58 1.06 17.07
N THR A 340 -24.69 1.00 16.09
CA THR A 340 -23.61 0.01 16.03
C THR A 340 -22.26 0.67 16.25
N GLU A 341 -21.38 -0.04 16.92
CA GLU A 341 -19.96 0.26 17.06
C GLU A 341 -19.19 -1.05 16.97
N ASP A 342 -18.35 -1.17 15.96
CA ASP A 342 -17.49 -2.31 15.74
C ASP A 342 -16.03 -1.85 15.78
N PHE A 343 -15.29 -2.35 16.76
CA PHE A 343 -13.86 -2.13 16.90
C PHE A 343 -13.08 -3.37 16.46
N THR A 344 -12.10 -3.15 15.59
CA THR A 344 -11.17 -4.19 15.14
C THR A 344 -9.73 -3.75 15.39
N PHE A 345 -8.89 -4.67 15.83
CA PHE A 345 -7.45 -4.50 15.86
C PHE A 345 -6.83 -5.81 15.37
N ASN A 346 -6.10 -5.74 14.27
CA ASN A 346 -5.48 -6.89 13.63
C ASN A 346 -3.97 -6.74 13.72
N ILE A 347 -3.26 -7.82 14.04
CA ILE A 347 -1.80 -7.88 14.05
C ILE A 347 -1.31 -9.17 13.40
N ALA A 348 -0.36 -9.01 12.48
CA ALA A 348 0.32 -10.08 11.78
C ALA A 348 1.47 -10.64 12.64
N SER A 349 1.68 -11.95 12.55
CA SER A 349 2.83 -12.62 13.16
C SER A 349 3.65 -13.31 12.08
N PRO A 350 5.00 -13.18 12.06
CA PRO A 350 5.84 -12.52 13.06
C PRO A 350 6.16 -11.04 12.76
N SER A 351 5.64 -10.46 11.66
CA SER A 351 6.04 -9.11 11.23
C SER A 351 5.56 -7.99 12.15
N LEU A 352 4.54 -8.24 12.97
CA LEU A 352 3.87 -7.28 13.85
C LEU A 352 3.21 -6.11 13.08
N ASP A 353 3.03 -6.25 11.76
CA ASP A 353 2.20 -5.34 10.97
C ASP A 353 0.79 -5.33 11.51
N TRP A 354 0.19 -4.16 11.68
CA TRP A 354 -1.13 -4.06 12.26
C TRP A 354 -1.99 -2.99 11.60
N ASP A 355 -3.29 -3.17 11.72
CA ASP A 355 -4.32 -2.20 11.36
C ASP A 355 -5.46 -2.27 12.35
N SER A 356 -6.14 -1.16 12.53
CA SER A 356 -7.26 -1.05 13.45
C SER A 356 -8.28 -0.07 12.91
N SER A 357 -9.55 -0.32 13.21
CA SER A 357 -10.65 0.54 12.81
C SER A 357 -11.77 0.54 13.83
N ILE A 358 -12.50 1.65 13.90
CA ILE A 358 -13.80 1.76 14.56
C ILE A 358 -14.80 2.13 13.47
N ASN A 359 -15.74 1.24 13.22
CA ASN A 359 -16.92 1.54 12.43
C ASN A 359 -18.07 1.86 13.35
N ALA A 360 -18.81 2.92 13.04
CA ALA A 360 -20.03 3.26 13.74
C ALA A 360 -21.16 3.45 12.74
N GLY A 361 -22.35 3.04 13.16
CA GLY A 361 -23.47 2.99 12.24
C GLY A 361 -24.84 3.07 12.91
N LEU A 362 -25.85 3.04 12.04
CA LEU A 362 -27.25 3.05 12.38
C LEU A 362 -27.98 2.06 11.47
N ASP A 363 -28.48 0.98 12.07
CA ASP A 363 -29.40 0.04 11.45
C ASP A 363 -30.82 0.37 11.91
N VAL A 364 -31.66 0.92 11.05
CA VAL A 364 -33.06 1.23 11.37
C VAL A 364 -33.96 0.16 10.80
N LYS A 365 -34.57 -0.62 11.70
CA LYS A 365 -35.69 -1.48 11.33
C LYS A 365 -37.01 -0.78 11.65
N THR A 366 -37.76 -0.44 10.62
CA THR A 366 -39.10 0.15 10.74
C THR A 366 -40.11 -0.79 10.12
N GLY A 367 -41.21 -1.01 10.82
CA GLY A 367 -42.20 -1.93 10.33
C GLY A 367 -43.54 -1.79 11.02
N VAL A 368 -44.46 -2.56 10.48
CA VAL A 368 -45.83 -2.64 10.92
C VAL A 368 -46.10 -4.13 11.01
N ASP A 369 -46.13 -4.63 12.24
CA ASP A 369 -46.72 -5.93 12.54
C ASP A 369 -48.05 -5.61 13.23
N ILE A 370 -49.09 -5.55 12.40
CA ILE A 370 -50.44 -5.39 12.89
C ILE A 370 -51.08 -6.77 12.81
N THR A 371 -50.85 -7.50 13.88
CA THR A 371 -51.69 -8.63 14.22
C THR A 371 -52.94 -8.09 14.91
N ILE A 372 -53.84 -7.46 14.15
CA ILE A 372 -55.11 -6.99 14.68
C ILE A 372 -55.96 -8.23 14.97
N PHE A 373 -56.05 -8.55 16.26
CA PHE A 373 -57.01 -9.51 16.79
C PHE A 373 -56.83 -10.96 16.33
N GLY A 374 -55.56 -11.36 16.17
CA GLY A 374 -55.19 -12.73 15.77
C GLY A 374 -55.11 -12.95 14.26
N TYR A 375 -55.32 -11.90 13.46
CA TYR A 375 -55.10 -11.90 12.02
C TYR A 375 -54.00 -10.91 11.65
N ASP A 376 -53.09 -11.33 10.77
CA ASP A 376 -52.08 -10.46 10.18
C ASP A 376 -52.79 -9.54 9.17
N VAL A 377 -53.12 -8.33 9.62
CA VAL A 377 -53.73 -7.28 8.77
C VAL A 377 -52.66 -6.57 7.96
N ALA A 378 -51.47 -6.44 8.55
CA ALA A 378 -50.29 -5.91 7.91
C ALA A 378 -49.05 -6.58 8.51
N ASP A 379 -48.21 -7.13 7.65
CA ASP A 379 -46.83 -7.48 7.99
C ASP A 379 -45.93 -6.83 6.94
N PHE A 380 -45.27 -5.75 7.36
CA PHE A 380 -44.27 -5.06 6.57
C PHE A 380 -43.09 -4.72 7.45
N SER A 381 -41.89 -4.92 6.92
CA SER A 381 -40.67 -4.43 7.54
C SER A 381 -39.70 -3.92 6.48
N ARG A 382 -38.97 -2.88 6.86
CA ARG A 382 -37.91 -2.28 6.09
C ARG A 382 -36.71 -2.12 7.01
N ASN A 383 -35.55 -2.50 6.48
CA ASN A 383 -34.27 -2.31 7.15
C ASN A 383 -33.46 -1.32 6.32
N ASP A 384 -32.97 -0.28 6.97
CA ASP A 384 -32.03 0.68 6.42
C ASP A 384 -30.77 0.65 7.23
N ASN A 385 -29.62 0.61 6.56
CA ASN A 385 -28.34 0.49 7.22
C ASN A 385 -27.44 1.63 6.76
N PHE A 386 -26.79 2.27 7.71
CA PHE A 386 -25.74 3.24 7.50
C PHE A 386 -24.54 2.84 8.36
N GLU A 387 -23.35 2.86 7.79
CA GLU A 387 -22.11 2.57 8.49
C GLU A 387 -21.00 3.48 7.94
N GLU A 388 -20.17 4.01 8.83
CA GLU A 388 -19.00 4.79 8.49
C GLU A 388 -17.81 4.36 9.37
N THR A 389 -16.64 4.21 8.76
CA THR A 389 -15.38 4.09 9.50
C THR A 389 -15.06 5.44 10.12
N VAL A 390 -15.32 5.62 11.40
CA VAL A 390 -15.12 6.90 12.10
C VAL A 390 -13.66 7.12 12.50
N TRP A 391 -12.91 6.03 12.67
CA TRP A 391 -11.49 6.05 12.95
C TRP A 391 -10.80 4.83 12.36
N ASN A 392 -9.55 5.00 11.92
CA ASN A 392 -8.66 3.91 11.58
C ASN A 392 -7.20 4.32 11.72
N ALA A 393 -6.34 3.33 11.97
CA ALA A 393 -4.89 3.51 12.06
C ALA A 393 -4.15 2.25 11.57
N PRO A 394 -2.96 2.39 10.98
CA PRO A 394 -2.37 3.63 10.48
C PRO A 394 -3.14 4.18 9.26
N GLU A 395 -3.20 5.50 9.09
CA GLU A 395 -3.86 6.17 7.96
C GLU A 395 -2.87 6.96 7.10
N THR A 396 -2.05 7.80 7.73
CA THR A 396 -1.16 8.72 7.02
C THR A 396 0.29 8.46 7.39
N LEU A 397 1.17 8.51 6.39
CA LEU A 397 2.63 8.50 6.48
C LEU A 397 3.15 9.78 5.81
N GLU A 398 3.98 10.54 6.51
CA GLU A 398 4.55 11.82 6.04
C GLU A 398 6.07 11.85 6.20
N ILE A 399 6.78 12.51 5.28
CA ILE A 399 8.21 12.82 5.44
C ILE A 399 8.37 14.03 6.36
N VAL A 400 9.20 13.90 7.39
CA VAL A 400 9.53 14.97 8.36
C VAL A 400 10.87 15.61 8.05
N SER A 401 11.92 14.81 7.82
CA SER A 401 13.29 15.29 7.55
C SER A 401 14.12 14.26 6.79
N GLY A 402 15.31 14.65 6.33
CA GLY A 402 16.27 13.75 5.68
C GLY A 402 16.07 13.54 4.17
N ASN A 403 15.13 14.25 3.53
CA ASN A 403 14.94 14.18 2.08
C ASN A 403 15.83 15.18 1.32
N ASN A 404 16.23 14.84 0.10
CA ASN A 404 17.06 15.63 -0.81
C ASN A 404 18.43 16.01 -0.20
N GLN A 405 19.08 15.06 0.45
CA GLN A 405 20.40 15.27 1.05
C GLN A 405 21.52 15.11 0.02
N THR A 406 22.70 15.64 0.36
CA THR A 406 23.94 15.45 -0.40
C THR A 406 25.02 14.86 0.50
N GLY A 407 25.91 14.06 -0.07
CA GLY A 407 27.09 13.53 0.61
C GLY A 407 28.05 12.85 -0.36
N LYS A 408 29.20 12.39 0.12
CA LYS A 408 30.15 11.60 -0.67
C LYS A 408 29.76 10.13 -0.72
N GLN A 409 30.29 9.38 -1.69
CA GLN A 409 30.17 7.91 -1.70
C GLN A 409 30.66 7.30 -0.38
N GLY A 410 29.88 6.37 0.18
CA GLY A 410 30.17 5.72 1.45
C GLY A 410 29.98 6.61 2.69
N GLN A 411 29.55 7.86 2.53
CA GLN A 411 29.30 8.76 3.65
C GLN A 411 27.90 8.53 4.23
N GLN A 412 27.84 8.39 5.56
CA GLN A 412 26.58 8.48 6.29
C GLN A 412 26.08 9.93 6.30
N LEU A 413 24.85 10.12 5.84
CA LEU A 413 24.17 11.41 5.83
C LEU A 413 23.89 11.89 7.26
N THR A 414 23.87 13.22 7.42
CA THR A 414 23.80 13.86 8.75
C THR A 414 22.38 14.00 9.27
N GLU A 415 21.40 14.24 8.39
CA GLU A 415 20.00 14.27 8.76
C GLU A 415 19.40 12.87 8.61
N PRO A 416 18.76 12.31 9.64
CA PRO A 416 18.11 11.01 9.52
C PRO A 416 16.89 11.06 8.61
N LEU A 417 16.59 9.95 7.94
CA LEU A 417 15.37 9.76 7.18
C LEU A 417 14.21 9.59 8.16
N LYS A 418 13.48 10.66 8.43
CA LYS A 418 12.45 10.70 9.46
C LYS A 418 11.06 10.77 8.83
N VAL A 419 10.17 9.88 9.28
CA VAL A 419 8.76 9.87 8.92
C VAL A 419 7.87 10.00 10.14
N LEU A 420 6.64 10.49 9.93
CA LEU A 420 5.59 10.60 10.93
C LEU A 420 4.39 9.76 10.50
N VAL A 421 3.84 8.98 11.43
CA VAL A 421 2.62 8.20 11.23
C VAL A 421 1.47 8.79 12.02
N LYS A 422 0.30 8.91 11.38
CA LYS A 422 -0.93 9.37 12.00
C LYS A 422 -2.11 8.45 11.71
N ASP A 423 -3.11 8.51 12.57
CA ASP A 423 -4.45 7.97 12.32
C ASP A 423 -5.31 8.95 11.49
N LYS A 424 -6.56 8.53 11.22
CA LYS A 424 -7.58 9.34 10.56
C LYS A 424 -7.92 10.67 11.27
N LEU A 425 -7.60 10.80 12.55
CA LEU A 425 -7.87 11.98 13.38
C LEU A 425 -6.63 12.85 13.59
N GLU A 426 -5.55 12.61 12.84
CA GLU A 426 -4.26 13.29 12.94
C GLU A 426 -3.48 13.03 14.26
N ASN A 427 -3.88 12.03 15.05
CA ASN A 427 -3.12 11.61 16.23
C ASN A 427 -1.97 10.68 15.85
N THR A 428 -0.89 10.72 16.63
CA THR A 428 0.31 9.93 16.41
C THR A 428 0.26 8.59 17.15
N PHE A 429 0.84 7.53 16.56
CA PHE A 429 0.84 6.18 17.15
C PHE A 429 2.25 5.62 17.31
N ARG A 430 2.52 5.07 18.49
CA ARG A 430 3.73 4.27 18.74
C ARG A 430 3.60 2.85 18.20
N ASN A 431 4.74 2.16 18.09
CA ASN A 431 4.83 0.75 17.74
C ASN A 431 4.23 0.41 16.36
N VAL A 432 4.22 1.35 15.40
CA VAL A 432 3.88 1.05 14.01
C VAL A 432 5.15 0.59 13.28
N PRO A 433 5.19 -0.61 12.69
CA PRO A 433 6.35 -1.06 11.92
C PRO A 433 6.51 -0.27 10.62
N ILE A 434 7.67 0.35 10.44
CA ILE A 434 8.07 1.04 9.23
C ILE A 434 9.18 0.26 8.55
N TYR A 435 9.14 0.14 7.22
CA TYR A 435 10.17 -0.54 6.45
C TYR A 435 10.88 0.41 5.49
N PHE A 436 12.20 0.40 5.52
CA PHE A 436 13.08 1.18 4.66
C PHE A 436 13.84 0.25 3.73
N SER A 437 13.88 0.59 2.44
CA SER A 437 14.58 -0.18 1.42
C SER A 437 15.29 0.74 0.45
N VAL A 438 16.61 0.55 0.29
CA VAL A 438 17.37 1.26 -0.73
C VAL A 438 16.95 0.72 -2.10
N THR A 439 16.48 1.61 -2.98
CA THR A 439 15.97 1.26 -4.31
C THR A 439 16.90 1.71 -5.44
N GLN A 440 17.77 2.70 -5.18
CA GLN A 440 18.76 3.21 -6.13
C GLN A 440 20.03 3.67 -5.41
N GLY A 441 21.18 3.58 -6.09
CA GLY A 441 22.47 4.05 -5.57
C GLY A 441 23.24 3.02 -4.74
N ASN A 442 22.69 1.83 -4.47
CA ASN A 442 23.37 0.75 -3.74
C ASN A 442 23.95 1.15 -2.36
N GLY A 443 23.35 2.16 -1.72
CA GLY A 443 23.67 2.56 -0.34
C GLY A 443 23.10 1.58 0.70
N THR A 444 23.18 1.97 1.97
CA THR A 444 22.65 1.18 3.09
C THR A 444 21.92 2.06 4.09
N VAL A 445 20.88 1.52 4.73
CA VAL A 445 20.27 2.09 5.93
C VAL A 445 20.75 1.31 7.14
N ASP A 446 20.90 1.97 8.30
CA ASP A 446 21.33 1.31 9.53
C ASP A 446 20.32 0.27 10.04
N ASN A 447 19.03 0.46 9.76
CA ASN A 447 17.97 -0.49 10.02
C ASN A 447 17.00 -0.55 8.83
N GLU A 448 16.63 -1.76 8.38
CA GLU A 448 15.61 -1.95 7.34
C GLU A 448 14.18 -1.87 7.89
N SER A 449 14.01 -2.00 9.21
CA SER A 449 12.74 -1.84 9.89
C SER A 449 12.90 -1.22 11.26
N VAL A 450 12.04 -0.27 11.60
CA VAL A 450 11.98 0.40 12.90
C VAL A 450 10.53 0.61 13.30
N MET A 451 10.27 0.64 14.60
CA MET A 451 8.95 0.97 15.15
C MET A 451 8.85 2.47 15.41
N THR A 452 7.66 3.04 15.25
CA THR A 452 7.42 4.43 15.66
C THR A 452 7.53 4.62 17.18
N ASP A 453 8.02 5.79 17.61
CA ASP A 453 8.10 6.21 19.01
C ASP A 453 6.76 6.75 19.57
N GLU A 454 6.75 7.23 20.81
CA GLU A 454 5.56 7.82 21.47
C GLU A 454 4.94 9.01 20.72
N ASN A 455 5.71 9.68 19.87
CA ASN A 455 5.26 10.81 19.05
C ASN A 455 4.99 10.40 17.59
N GLY A 456 4.95 9.09 17.29
CA GLY A 456 4.69 8.56 15.97
C GLY A 456 5.83 8.70 14.97
N PHE A 457 7.06 8.99 15.43
CA PHE A 457 8.20 9.12 14.54
C PHE A 457 8.96 7.81 14.38
N ALA A 458 9.39 7.55 13.16
CA ALA A 458 10.37 6.51 12.83
C ALA A 458 11.52 7.13 12.05
N GLU A 459 12.75 6.77 12.39
CA GLU A 459 13.94 7.32 11.75
C GLU A 459 15.05 6.29 11.57
N VAL A 460 15.78 6.44 10.46
CA VAL A 460 16.96 5.63 10.12
C VAL A 460 18.07 6.52 9.58
N LEU A 461 19.31 6.10 9.74
CA LEU A 461 20.48 6.78 9.15
C LEU A 461 20.80 6.15 7.80
N TRP A 462 21.01 7.00 6.79
CA TRP A 462 21.29 6.56 5.42
C TRP A 462 22.76 6.79 5.06
N THR A 463 23.46 5.74 4.65
CA THR A 463 24.79 5.80 4.05
C THR A 463 24.68 5.72 2.54
N LEU A 464 25.23 6.74 1.85
CA LEU A 464 25.23 6.77 0.39
C LEU A 464 26.09 5.64 -0.17
N GLY A 465 25.63 5.05 -1.27
CA GLY A 465 26.37 4.01 -1.99
C GLY A 465 27.23 4.61 -3.08
N GLU A 466 27.01 4.17 -4.31
CA GLU A 466 27.75 4.58 -5.50
C GLU A 466 27.64 6.08 -5.80
N ASN A 467 28.68 6.62 -6.43
CA ASN A 467 28.70 8.00 -6.91
C ASN A 467 27.76 8.18 -8.12
N THR A 468 26.49 8.47 -7.81
CA THR A 468 25.42 8.75 -8.78
C THR A 468 24.66 10.03 -8.39
N ASP A 469 24.11 10.70 -9.42
CA ASP A 469 23.29 11.90 -9.29
C ASP A 469 21.91 11.59 -8.65
N LEU A 470 21.51 10.31 -8.61
CA LEU A 470 20.23 9.87 -8.04
C LEU A 470 20.40 8.63 -7.15
N GLN A 471 20.15 8.81 -5.86
CA GLN A 471 20.00 7.74 -4.87
C GLN A 471 18.62 7.82 -4.24
N ALA A 472 18.02 6.67 -3.93
CA ALA A 472 16.65 6.64 -3.43
C ALA A 472 16.42 5.55 -2.38
N VAL A 473 15.79 5.92 -1.27
CA VAL A 473 15.26 5.01 -0.25
C VAL A 473 13.74 5.07 -0.26
N LYS A 474 13.11 3.92 -0.46
CA LYS A 474 11.66 3.75 -0.37
C LYS A 474 11.28 3.37 1.07
N VAL A 475 10.29 4.05 1.61
CA VAL A 475 9.71 3.76 2.92
C VAL A 475 8.25 3.31 2.77
N ILE A 476 7.87 2.26 3.49
CA ILE A 476 6.49 1.72 3.48
C ILE A 476 5.97 1.41 4.89
N ILE A 477 4.65 1.53 5.02
CA ILE A 477 3.85 0.91 6.08
C ILE A 477 3.07 -0.25 5.49
N LYS A 478 2.83 -1.30 6.28
CA LYS A 478 1.89 -2.37 5.92
C LYS A 478 0.81 -2.52 6.99
N LYS A 479 -0.37 -2.97 6.55
CA LYS A 479 -1.47 -3.46 7.40
C LYS A 479 -1.23 -4.92 7.76
N ALA A 480 -2.02 -5.47 8.69
CA ALA A 480 -1.89 -6.86 9.12
C ALA A 480 -2.09 -7.88 7.99
N ASP A 481 -2.89 -7.54 6.98
CA ASP A 481 -3.11 -8.36 5.78
C ASP A 481 -1.96 -8.28 4.74
N GLY A 482 -0.93 -7.47 5.01
CA GLY A 482 0.22 -7.25 4.14
C GLY A 482 0.01 -6.19 3.05
N THR A 483 -1.18 -5.58 2.96
CA THR A 483 -1.43 -4.45 2.07
C THR A 483 -0.76 -3.17 2.59
N ILE A 484 -0.58 -2.17 1.73
CA ILE A 484 0.07 -0.90 2.05
C ILE A 484 -1.01 0.18 2.15
N ILE A 485 -0.89 1.13 3.10
CA ILE A 485 -1.80 2.28 3.23
C ILE A 485 -1.69 3.22 2.02
N GLU A 486 -2.73 4.01 1.75
CA GLU A 486 -2.80 4.85 0.54
C GLU A 486 -1.70 5.92 0.45
N SER A 487 -1.27 6.49 1.58
CA SER A 487 -0.21 7.51 1.63
C SER A 487 1.21 6.91 1.52
N SER A 488 1.35 5.61 1.26
CA SER A 488 2.61 4.89 1.16
C SER A 488 2.67 4.15 -0.19
N PRO A 489 3.84 4.02 -0.83
CA PRO A 489 5.19 4.37 -0.36
C PRO A 489 5.52 5.85 -0.41
N LEU A 490 6.45 6.29 0.45
CA LEU A 490 7.19 7.53 0.26
C LEU A 490 8.61 7.22 -0.24
N THR A 491 9.27 8.21 -0.85
CA THR A 491 10.64 8.09 -1.35
C THR A 491 11.50 9.25 -0.86
N PHE A 492 12.60 8.90 -0.21
CA PHE A 492 13.69 9.81 0.12
C PHE A 492 14.71 9.80 -1.02
N ASN A 493 15.12 10.97 -1.46
CA ASN A 493 16.17 11.12 -2.47
C ASN A 493 17.44 11.71 -1.85
N ALA A 494 18.58 11.35 -2.43
CA ALA A 494 19.85 12.02 -2.20
C ALA A 494 20.69 12.01 -3.48
N SER A 495 21.74 12.82 -3.52
CA SER A 495 22.71 12.84 -4.62
C SER A 495 24.13 12.84 -4.08
N SER A 496 25.08 12.32 -4.87
CA SER A 496 26.49 12.50 -4.53
C SER A 496 26.92 13.96 -4.71
N GLU A 497 27.82 14.45 -3.86
CA GLU A 497 28.49 15.75 -4.01
C GLU A 497 29.60 15.72 -5.07
N ASP A 498 30.07 14.53 -5.44
CA ASP A 498 31.21 14.36 -6.33
C ASP A 498 30.83 14.79 -7.77
N ASP A 499 31.33 15.96 -8.18
CA ASP A 499 31.16 16.48 -9.53
C ASP A 499 32.14 15.79 -10.48
N LEU A 500 31.66 14.71 -11.11
CA LEU A 500 32.42 13.94 -12.10
C LEU A 500 32.71 14.70 -13.41
N SER A 501 32.33 15.99 -13.53
CA SER A 501 32.76 16.83 -14.66
C SER A 501 34.25 17.21 -14.62
N GLY A 502 34.92 16.96 -13.50
CA GLY A 502 36.35 17.21 -13.33
C GLY A 502 37.22 16.33 -14.23
N ALA A 503 38.35 16.90 -14.64
CA ALA A 503 39.20 16.38 -15.69
C ALA A 503 39.88 15.06 -15.30
N LEU A 504 39.98 14.14 -16.25
CA LEU A 504 40.89 13.00 -16.19
C LEU A 504 42.27 13.48 -16.63
N GLU A 505 43.30 13.26 -15.82
CA GLU A 505 44.67 13.71 -16.09
C GLU A 505 45.58 12.51 -16.33
N ILE A 506 46.41 12.54 -17.37
CA ILE A 506 47.44 11.52 -17.60
C ILE A 506 48.59 11.75 -16.61
N VAL A 507 48.94 10.71 -15.86
CA VAL A 507 50.04 10.73 -14.88
C VAL A 507 51.31 10.09 -15.47
N SER A 508 51.18 8.93 -16.13
CA SER A 508 52.30 8.19 -16.74
C SER A 508 51.83 7.25 -17.84
N GLY A 509 52.76 6.72 -18.64
CA GLY A 509 52.47 5.72 -19.67
C GLY A 509 51.99 6.26 -21.02
N ASN A 510 52.05 7.58 -21.26
CA ASN A 510 51.76 8.16 -22.58
C ASN A 510 53.03 8.32 -23.43
N ASN A 511 52.88 8.27 -24.75
CA ASN A 511 53.94 8.37 -25.76
C ASN A 511 55.05 7.32 -25.56
N GLN A 512 54.65 6.07 -25.30
CA GLN A 512 55.58 4.97 -25.14
C GLN A 512 56.06 4.42 -26.48
N THR A 513 57.21 3.75 -26.47
CA THR A 513 57.67 2.93 -27.59
C THR A 513 57.84 1.49 -27.12
N GLY A 514 57.63 0.54 -28.02
CA GLY A 514 57.78 -0.87 -27.68
C GLY A 514 57.75 -1.79 -28.89
N VAL A 515 58.10 -3.04 -28.64
CA VAL A 515 58.05 -4.09 -29.67
C VAL A 515 56.60 -4.49 -29.92
N GLN A 516 56.25 -4.68 -31.19
CA GLN A 516 54.93 -5.17 -31.60
C GLN A 516 54.58 -6.49 -30.90
N GLY A 517 53.33 -6.62 -30.46
CA GLY A 517 52.85 -7.80 -29.74
C GLY A 517 53.34 -7.94 -28.29
N GLN A 518 54.16 -7.01 -27.78
CA GLN A 518 54.67 -7.04 -26.41
C GLN A 518 53.94 -6.04 -25.50
N GLN A 519 53.90 -6.39 -24.21
CA GLN A 519 53.40 -5.52 -23.16
C GLN A 519 54.39 -4.40 -22.86
N LEU A 520 53.90 -3.17 -22.80
CA LEU A 520 54.67 -2.01 -22.39
C LEU A 520 55.03 -2.06 -20.90
N THR A 521 56.18 -1.48 -20.55
CA THR A 521 56.71 -1.54 -19.18
C THR A 521 56.17 -0.44 -18.27
N GLU A 522 55.77 0.71 -18.82
CA GLU A 522 55.13 1.77 -18.04
C GLU A 522 53.60 1.60 -18.12
N PRO A 523 52.89 1.53 -16.97
CA PRO A 523 51.43 1.43 -16.98
C PRO A 523 50.79 2.75 -17.43
N LEU A 524 49.63 2.62 -18.10
CA LEU A 524 48.76 3.75 -18.44
C LEU A 524 48.09 4.22 -17.16
N LYS A 525 48.59 5.32 -16.58
CA LYS A 525 48.10 5.82 -15.30
C LYS A 525 47.37 7.14 -15.49
N VAL A 526 46.15 7.22 -14.95
CA VAL A 526 45.36 8.46 -14.90
C VAL A 526 45.02 8.84 -13.47
N LEU A 527 44.78 10.13 -13.25
CA LEU A 527 44.27 10.71 -12.01
C LEU A 527 42.89 11.31 -12.29
N VAL A 528 41.92 10.99 -11.45
CA VAL A 528 40.57 11.56 -11.53
C VAL A 528 40.42 12.66 -10.49
N LYS A 529 40.01 13.85 -10.93
CA LYS A 529 39.74 15.00 -10.07
C LYS A 529 38.32 15.53 -10.26
N ASP A 530 37.80 16.24 -9.27
CA ASP A 530 36.61 17.10 -9.43
C ASP A 530 36.97 18.48 -10.00
N LYS A 531 35.96 19.34 -10.24
CA LYS A 531 36.17 20.74 -10.70
C LYS A 531 36.91 21.64 -9.72
N PHE A 532 37.11 21.17 -8.48
CA PHE A 532 37.79 21.89 -7.40
C PHE A 532 39.22 21.34 -7.16
N GLU A 533 39.73 20.49 -8.06
CA GLU A 533 41.03 19.82 -7.99
C GLU A 533 41.18 18.80 -6.84
N ASN A 534 40.08 18.34 -6.24
CA ASN A 534 40.13 17.23 -5.28
C ASN A 534 40.23 15.90 -6.02
N THR A 535 41.10 15.01 -5.56
CA THR A 535 41.24 13.65 -6.12
C THR A 535 40.06 12.77 -5.72
N LEU A 536 39.48 12.04 -6.68
CA LEU A 536 38.30 11.21 -6.47
C LEU A 536 38.65 9.72 -6.47
N SER A 537 38.42 9.05 -5.34
CA SER A 537 38.56 7.60 -5.19
C SER A 537 37.28 6.86 -5.60
N ASN A 538 37.40 5.55 -5.88
CA ASN A 538 36.28 4.68 -6.26
C ASN A 538 35.49 5.13 -7.51
N ILE A 539 36.14 5.82 -8.44
CA ILE A 539 35.55 6.21 -9.73
C ILE A 539 35.89 5.18 -10.80
N HIS A 540 34.89 4.71 -11.55
CA HIS A 540 35.11 3.80 -12.68
C HIS A 540 35.77 4.53 -13.86
N VAL A 541 36.96 4.06 -14.25
CA VAL A 541 37.68 4.48 -15.45
C VAL A 541 37.73 3.31 -16.43
N SER A 542 37.23 3.53 -17.64
CA SER A 542 37.28 2.57 -18.72
C SER A 542 38.44 2.86 -19.67
N PHE A 543 39.20 1.82 -20.00
CA PHE A 543 40.30 1.85 -20.97
C PHE A 543 39.92 1.03 -22.19
N SER A 544 40.03 1.63 -23.38
CA SER A 544 39.68 0.97 -24.64
C SER A 544 40.71 1.28 -25.72
N VAL A 545 41.19 0.24 -26.40
CA VAL A 545 42.09 0.40 -27.54
C VAL A 545 41.27 0.92 -28.72
N THR A 546 41.61 2.11 -29.21
CA THR A 546 40.91 2.80 -30.31
C THR A 546 41.63 2.68 -31.65
N GLN A 547 42.95 2.45 -31.61
CA GLN A 547 43.81 2.24 -32.77
C GLN A 547 44.96 1.31 -32.36
N GLY A 548 45.45 0.47 -33.27
CA GLY A 548 46.59 -0.43 -32.99
C GLY A 548 46.23 -1.91 -32.89
N ASN A 549 44.96 -2.26 -32.64
CA ASN A 549 44.49 -3.62 -32.34
C ASN A 549 45.25 -4.32 -31.19
N GLY A 550 45.85 -3.55 -30.27
CA GLY A 550 46.43 -4.04 -29.03
C GLY A 550 45.37 -4.44 -28.00
N THR A 551 45.81 -4.72 -26.78
CA THR A 551 44.93 -5.08 -25.64
C THR A 551 45.38 -4.40 -24.35
N VAL A 552 44.44 -4.12 -23.45
CA VAL A 552 44.73 -3.72 -22.07
C VAL A 552 44.43 -4.90 -21.14
N ASP A 553 45.16 -5.03 -20.05
CA ASP A 553 44.95 -6.10 -19.06
C ASP A 553 43.60 -5.98 -18.31
N ASN A 554 43.07 -4.76 -18.21
CA ASN A 554 41.73 -4.50 -17.70
C ASN A 554 41.03 -3.37 -18.48
N GLU A 555 39.79 -3.61 -18.91
CA GLU A 555 38.99 -2.63 -19.66
C GLU A 555 38.27 -1.61 -18.75
N SER A 556 38.17 -1.89 -17.44
CA SER A 556 37.53 -1.02 -16.46
C SER A 556 38.06 -1.25 -15.04
N ILE A 557 38.58 -0.21 -14.41
CA ILE A 557 39.12 -0.25 -13.05
C ILE A 557 38.61 0.94 -12.21
N LEU A 558 38.52 0.76 -10.89
CA LEU A 558 38.18 1.82 -9.95
C LEU A 558 39.43 2.62 -9.57
N THR A 559 39.30 3.93 -9.35
CA THR A 559 40.39 4.72 -8.78
C THR A 559 40.69 4.33 -7.33
N ASP A 560 41.97 4.33 -6.95
CA ASP A 560 42.42 4.06 -5.59
C ASP A 560 42.12 5.21 -4.61
N GLU A 561 42.55 5.08 -3.34
CA GLU A 561 42.37 6.12 -2.30
C GLU A 561 42.97 7.48 -2.65
N ASN A 562 43.94 7.52 -3.57
CA ASN A 562 44.58 8.75 -4.05
C ASN A 562 44.01 9.23 -5.40
N GLY A 563 42.99 8.55 -5.93
CA GLY A 563 42.34 8.89 -7.19
C GLY A 563 43.01 8.36 -8.45
N PHE A 564 43.95 7.40 -8.34
CA PHE A 564 44.65 6.83 -9.49
C PHE A 564 43.97 5.59 -10.05
N ALA A 565 43.92 5.47 -11.37
CA ALA A 565 43.57 4.26 -12.10
C ALA A 565 44.71 3.89 -13.06
N GLU A 566 45.13 2.62 -13.08
CA GLU A 566 46.24 2.16 -13.92
C GLU A 566 45.97 0.79 -14.56
N VAL A 567 46.44 0.64 -15.80
CA VAL A 567 46.35 -0.60 -16.60
C VAL A 567 47.64 -0.81 -17.39
N LEU A 568 47.95 -2.05 -17.75
CA LEU A 568 49.08 -2.40 -18.62
C LEU A 568 48.60 -2.56 -20.06
N TRP A 569 49.38 -2.03 -21.01
CA TRP A 569 49.03 -2.02 -22.43
C TRP A 569 49.94 -2.92 -23.25
N THR A 570 49.37 -3.84 -24.02
CA THR A 570 50.05 -4.66 -25.02
C THR A 570 49.84 -4.09 -26.43
N LEU A 571 50.92 -3.80 -27.14
CA LEU A 571 50.88 -3.28 -28.50
C LEU A 571 50.37 -4.34 -29.49
N GLY A 572 49.56 -3.94 -30.46
CA GLY A 572 49.14 -4.82 -31.54
C GLY A 572 50.19 -4.98 -32.65
N GLU A 573 49.97 -5.97 -33.52
CA GLU A 573 51.04 -6.54 -34.35
C GLU A 573 51.35 -5.80 -35.66
N ASN A 574 50.59 -4.80 -36.13
CA ASN A 574 50.75 -4.34 -37.53
C ASN A 574 50.28 -2.90 -37.87
N THR A 575 50.23 -1.96 -36.92
CA THR A 575 49.77 -0.59 -37.23
C THR A 575 50.39 0.47 -36.32
N ASP A 576 50.94 1.53 -36.91
CA ASP A 576 51.27 2.79 -36.23
C ASP A 576 50.41 3.95 -36.79
N PRO A 577 49.95 4.90 -35.96
CA PRO A 577 50.08 4.95 -34.50
C PRO A 577 49.14 3.99 -33.75
N GLN A 578 49.44 3.69 -32.48
CA GLN A 578 48.54 2.96 -31.58
C GLN A 578 48.00 3.90 -30.49
N THR A 579 46.72 3.71 -30.11
CA THR A 579 46.04 4.63 -29.18
C THR A 579 45.06 3.91 -28.26
N VAL A 580 45.16 4.16 -26.95
CA VAL A 580 44.18 3.76 -25.91
C VAL A 580 43.44 4.99 -25.41
N LYS A 581 42.10 4.96 -25.41
CA LYS A 581 41.24 5.97 -24.79
C LYS A 581 40.93 5.57 -23.35
N ALA A 582 41.16 6.47 -22.40
CA ALA A 582 40.67 6.36 -21.04
C ALA A 582 39.53 7.36 -20.80
N ILE A 583 38.45 6.93 -20.16
CA ILE A 583 37.24 7.74 -19.95
C ILE A 583 36.54 7.38 -18.64
N ILE A 584 35.96 8.38 -17.96
CA ILE A 584 35.14 8.16 -16.77
C ILE A 584 33.80 7.53 -17.19
N LYS A 585 33.42 6.45 -16.51
CA LYS A 585 32.13 5.80 -16.65
C LYS A 585 31.31 5.99 -15.37
N LYS A 586 30.11 6.57 -15.50
CA LYS A 586 29.15 6.68 -14.41
C LYS A 586 28.56 5.30 -14.09
N ALA A 587 28.04 5.16 -12.87
CA ALA A 587 27.37 3.94 -12.41
C ALA A 587 26.14 3.55 -13.26
N ASP A 588 25.44 4.54 -13.84
CA ASP A 588 24.32 4.33 -14.77
C ASP A 588 24.74 3.80 -16.17
N GLY A 589 26.05 3.61 -16.37
CA GLY A 589 26.65 3.12 -17.60
C GLY A 589 26.98 4.21 -18.62
N THR A 590 26.61 5.47 -18.38
CA THR A 590 26.95 6.59 -19.27
C THR A 590 28.41 7.00 -19.11
N THR A 591 29.00 7.57 -20.15
CA THR A 591 30.39 8.05 -20.16
C THR A 591 30.45 9.57 -20.19
N ILE A 592 31.48 10.13 -19.57
CA ILE A 592 31.73 11.58 -19.58
C ILE A 592 32.73 11.88 -20.71
N GLU A 593 32.22 12.06 -21.92
CA GLU A 593 33.07 12.26 -23.12
C GLU A 593 34.00 13.47 -23.02
N SER A 594 33.58 14.52 -22.29
CA SER A 594 34.40 15.71 -22.05
C SER A 594 35.64 15.46 -21.20
N SER A 595 35.72 14.36 -20.46
CA SER A 595 36.86 14.01 -19.61
C SER A 595 37.74 12.90 -20.20
N SER A 596 37.57 12.52 -21.47
CA SER A 596 38.41 11.47 -22.06
C SER A 596 39.84 11.94 -22.34
N VAL A 597 40.82 11.05 -22.13
CA VAL A 597 42.22 11.23 -22.53
C VAL A 597 42.69 10.10 -23.42
N PHE A 598 43.73 10.35 -24.20
CA PHE A 598 44.30 9.38 -25.14
C PHE A 598 45.77 9.13 -24.82
N PHE A 599 46.10 7.85 -24.62
CA PHE A 599 47.46 7.34 -24.55
C PHE A 599 47.91 6.91 -25.93
N ASN A 600 49.06 7.40 -26.38
CA ASN A 600 49.65 7.02 -27.64
C ASN A 600 50.90 6.17 -27.41
N ALA A 601 51.14 5.23 -28.34
CA ALA A 601 52.40 4.54 -28.45
C ALA A 601 52.74 4.31 -29.92
N SER A 602 54.03 4.14 -30.19
CA SER A 602 54.54 3.73 -31.50
C SER A 602 55.31 2.42 -31.37
N SER A 603 55.22 1.58 -32.40
CA SER A 603 56.09 0.43 -32.50
C SER A 603 57.50 0.82 -32.90
N ASP A 604 58.50 0.11 -32.38
CA ASP A 604 59.88 0.29 -32.83
C ASP A 604 60.00 -0.17 -34.30
N GLU A 605 60.41 0.72 -35.20
CA GLU A 605 60.63 0.44 -36.62
C GLU A 605 61.98 -0.25 -36.83
N PHE A 606 62.00 -1.43 -37.46
CA PHE A 606 63.24 -2.18 -37.76
C PHE A 606 63.68 -1.91 -39.21
N ASP A 607 64.77 -1.16 -39.42
CA ASP A 607 65.39 -0.97 -40.75
C ASP A 607 66.83 -1.55 -40.79
N ILE A 608 67.13 -2.42 -41.77
CA ILE A 608 68.50 -2.84 -42.11
C ILE A 608 69.17 -1.72 -42.92
N ILE A 609 70.26 -1.14 -42.39
CA ILE A 609 70.93 0.03 -43.01
C ILE A 609 72.34 -0.24 -43.52
N GLY A 610 72.77 -1.50 -43.65
CA GLY A 610 74.02 -1.84 -44.35
C GLY A 610 74.47 -3.29 -44.16
N ILE A 611 75.20 -3.82 -45.14
CA ILE A 611 75.84 -5.15 -45.11
C ILE A 611 77.32 -4.98 -45.46
N TRP A 612 78.22 -5.47 -44.61
CA TRP A 612 79.67 -5.36 -44.76
C TRP A 612 80.33 -6.73 -44.82
N MET A 613 81.39 -6.86 -45.62
CA MET A 613 82.25 -8.04 -45.69
C MET A 613 83.68 -7.67 -45.28
N VAL A 614 84.28 -8.50 -44.43
CA VAL A 614 85.65 -8.28 -43.92
C VAL A 614 86.48 -9.54 -44.10
N THR A 615 87.72 -9.38 -44.57
CA THR A 615 88.75 -10.42 -44.59
C THR A 615 89.95 -9.90 -43.79
N ASP A 616 90.34 -10.60 -42.71
CA ASP A 616 91.40 -10.25 -41.75
C ASP A 616 91.15 -9.01 -40.86
N ALA A 617 90.53 -9.19 -39.68
CA ALA A 617 90.42 -8.18 -38.63
C ALA A 617 90.94 -8.69 -37.27
N TYR A 618 91.65 -7.85 -36.51
CA TYR A 618 91.99 -8.09 -35.10
C TYR A 618 91.08 -7.24 -34.22
N LEU A 619 90.15 -7.87 -33.52
CA LEU A 619 89.21 -7.21 -32.62
C LEU A 619 89.50 -7.66 -31.19
N GLY A 620 89.80 -6.72 -30.29
CA GLY A 620 90.10 -7.00 -28.87
C GLY A 620 88.87 -7.48 -28.08
N ASP A 621 89.09 -7.82 -26.80
CA ASP A 621 88.23 -8.61 -25.90
C ASP A 621 86.85 -8.01 -25.49
N TRP A 622 86.16 -7.27 -26.38
CA TRP A 622 84.91 -6.56 -26.06
C TRP A 622 83.63 -7.18 -26.69
N TYR A 623 83.67 -8.42 -27.18
CA TYR A 623 82.55 -9.04 -27.95
C TYR A 623 82.22 -10.49 -27.53
N SER A 624 80.95 -10.90 -27.67
CA SER A 624 80.45 -12.27 -27.38
C SER A 624 80.04 -13.05 -28.65
N THR A 625 80.31 -14.35 -28.74
CA THR A 625 80.13 -15.17 -29.96
C THR A 625 79.07 -16.28 -29.83
N LYS A 626 78.27 -16.56 -30.88
CA LYS A 626 77.37 -17.74 -30.99
C LYS A 626 77.63 -18.50 -32.30
N THR A 627 77.96 -19.79 -32.25
CA THR A 627 78.24 -20.67 -33.41
C THR A 627 76.98 -21.28 -34.00
N ILE A 628 76.72 -21.04 -35.29
CA ILE A 628 75.48 -21.49 -35.95
C ILE A 628 75.67 -22.78 -36.77
N CYS A 629 76.88 -23.17 -37.18
CA CYS A 629 77.15 -24.51 -37.71
C CYS A 629 78.65 -24.86 -37.57
N ASP A 630 78.94 -26.08 -37.12
CA ASP A 630 80.25 -26.73 -37.24
C ASP A 630 80.01 -27.96 -38.14
N ALA A 631 80.42 -27.88 -39.40
CA ALA A 631 80.19 -28.95 -40.38
C ALA A 631 81.52 -29.31 -41.05
N GLU A 632 82.13 -30.42 -40.64
CA GLU A 632 83.24 -31.03 -41.35
C GLU A 632 82.72 -31.57 -42.71
N TYR A 633 83.23 -31.01 -43.81
CA TYR A 633 83.00 -31.55 -45.15
C TYR A 633 84.19 -32.41 -45.59
N PRO A 634 83.97 -33.66 -46.02
CA PRO A 634 84.99 -34.42 -46.72
C PRO A 634 85.18 -33.85 -48.13
N GLU A 635 86.43 -33.77 -48.58
CA GLU A 635 86.78 -33.38 -49.96
C GLU A 635 85.98 -34.20 -50.99
N GLU A 636 85.45 -33.50 -52.01
CA GLU A 636 84.75 -33.98 -53.22
C GLU A 636 83.20 -33.97 -53.21
N GLU A 637 82.57 -32.78 -53.33
CA GLU A 637 81.41 -32.50 -54.21
C GLU A 637 81.00 -31.00 -54.18
N ARG A 638 80.88 -30.34 -55.34
CA ARG A 638 80.36 -28.96 -55.45
C ARG A 638 78.84 -28.94 -55.23
N LYS A 639 78.36 -28.37 -54.12
CA LYS A 639 76.93 -28.10 -53.88
C LYS A 639 76.69 -26.67 -53.42
N SER A 640 75.72 -26.00 -54.06
CA SER A 640 75.20 -24.70 -53.62
C SER A 640 74.24 -24.87 -52.45
N THR A 641 74.43 -24.13 -51.37
CA THR A 641 73.53 -24.15 -50.20
C THR A 641 72.93 -22.75 -50.01
N SER A 642 71.62 -22.67 -49.74
CA SER A 642 70.92 -21.41 -49.46
C SER A 642 70.49 -21.34 -48.01
N TYR A 643 70.66 -20.17 -47.40
CA TYR A 643 70.32 -19.90 -46.00
C TYR A 643 69.42 -18.66 -45.92
N GLU A 644 68.39 -18.72 -45.08
CA GLU A 644 67.57 -17.56 -44.70
C GLU A 644 67.90 -17.19 -43.26
N ILE A 645 68.16 -15.90 -43.03
CA ILE A 645 68.49 -15.35 -41.73
C ILE A 645 67.45 -14.27 -41.43
N THR A 646 66.56 -14.55 -40.48
CA THR A 646 65.63 -13.59 -39.92
C THR A 646 66.24 -13.01 -38.64
N ILE A 647 66.37 -11.69 -38.59
CA ILE A 647 67.03 -10.98 -37.52
C ILE A 647 65.97 -10.55 -36.49
N SER A 648 65.76 -11.37 -35.46
CA SER A 648 64.63 -11.21 -34.51
C SER A 648 65.00 -10.73 -33.09
N GLU A 649 66.27 -10.44 -32.78
CA GLU A 649 66.69 -10.06 -31.42
C GLU A 649 67.44 -8.72 -31.37
N THR A 650 67.12 -7.92 -30.35
CA THR A 650 67.57 -6.55 -30.03
C THR A 650 68.85 -6.49 -29.20
N SER A 651 69.71 -7.50 -29.26
CA SER A 651 71.02 -7.47 -28.62
C SER A 651 72.12 -7.28 -29.67
N TYR A 652 72.75 -6.12 -29.62
CA TYR A 652 73.98 -5.78 -30.33
C TYR A 652 74.96 -6.97 -30.41
N THR A 653 75.38 -7.37 -31.60
CA THR A 653 76.68 -8.01 -31.83
C THR A 653 77.00 -8.12 -33.33
N GLU A 654 78.11 -7.51 -33.76
CA GLU A 654 78.74 -7.80 -35.05
C GLU A 654 79.19 -9.27 -35.03
N ILE A 655 78.69 -10.07 -35.99
CA ILE A 655 78.92 -11.51 -36.05
C ILE A 655 80.31 -11.78 -36.59
N ASN A 656 81.19 -12.38 -35.79
CA ASN A 656 82.53 -12.72 -36.25
C ASN A 656 83.14 -14.04 -35.59
N TYR A 657 83.50 -15.08 -36.39
CA TYR A 657 84.12 -16.42 -36.08
C TYR A 657 85.65 -16.68 -36.33
N PHE A 658 86.44 -17.04 -35.31
CA PHE A 658 87.90 -17.33 -35.38
C PHE A 658 88.37 -18.58 -36.20
N ILE A 659 89.57 -18.53 -36.84
CA ILE A 659 90.80 -19.37 -36.60
C ILE A 659 91.98 -19.03 -37.58
N SER A 660 93.16 -18.73 -37.00
CA SER A 660 94.58 -18.96 -37.39
C SER A 660 95.15 -18.83 -38.85
N LYS A 661 95.87 -17.71 -39.07
CA LYS A 661 97.17 -17.45 -39.78
C LYS A 661 97.48 -18.05 -41.19
N LYS A 662 97.62 -17.07 -42.12
CA LYS A 662 98.73 -16.82 -43.09
C LYS A 662 98.47 -17.15 -44.57
N TYR A 663 97.72 -16.30 -45.29
CA TYR A 663 98.00 -15.87 -46.68
C TYR A 663 97.14 -14.62 -47.03
N LYS A 664 97.71 -13.64 -47.76
CA LYS A 664 97.04 -12.41 -48.24
C LYS A 664 96.22 -12.67 -49.52
N PRO A 665 94.95 -12.23 -49.60
CA PRO A 665 94.35 -11.85 -50.88
C PRO A 665 93.69 -10.44 -50.83
N SER A 666 93.64 -9.78 -51.98
CA SER A 666 93.14 -8.40 -52.14
C SER A 666 91.83 -8.40 -52.93
N CYS A 667 90.68 -8.15 -52.29
CA CYS A 667 89.41 -7.95 -53.00
C CYS A 667 89.25 -6.47 -53.40
N THR A 668 88.91 -6.20 -54.66
CA THR A 668 88.57 -4.85 -55.14
C THR A 668 87.27 -4.88 -55.96
N THR A 669 86.32 -4.06 -55.57
CA THR A 669 85.27 -3.52 -56.43
C THR A 669 85.45 -2.00 -56.56
N GLY A 670 85.29 -1.47 -57.76
CA GLY A 670 85.59 -0.07 -58.06
C GLY A 670 84.51 0.89 -57.54
N LEU A 671 84.98 2.02 -56.98
CA LEU A 671 84.29 3.31 -56.78
C LEU A 671 83.32 3.44 -55.58
N GLY A 672 83.74 4.17 -54.53
CA GLY A 672 82.88 4.69 -53.44
C GLY A 672 83.68 5.11 -52.19
N PRO A 673 83.28 6.14 -51.41
CA PRO A 673 84.18 6.97 -50.61
C PRO A 673 84.60 6.38 -49.26
N VAL A 674 85.82 6.69 -48.83
CA VAL A 674 86.37 6.39 -47.49
C VAL A 674 86.06 7.55 -46.54
N LEU A 675 85.35 7.27 -45.44
CA LEU A 675 85.19 8.18 -44.30
C LEU A 675 86.40 8.02 -43.36
N SER A 676 87.13 9.12 -43.13
CA SER A 676 88.24 9.17 -42.17
C SER A 676 87.74 9.39 -40.74
N THR A 677 88.23 8.59 -39.79
CA THR A 677 88.26 8.96 -38.37
C THR A 677 89.70 9.10 -37.90
N SER A 678 90.03 10.28 -37.36
CA SER A 678 91.38 10.62 -36.89
C SER A 678 91.57 10.18 -35.43
N ASN A 679 92.45 9.20 -35.20
CA ASN A 679 93.58 9.31 -34.26
C ASN A 679 94.33 7.97 -34.09
N GLY A 680 95.41 7.83 -34.86
CA GLY A 680 96.71 7.33 -34.40
C GLY A 680 96.85 5.90 -33.85
N ALA A 681 96.92 4.91 -34.74
CA ALA A 681 97.90 3.81 -34.72
C ALA A 681 97.84 3.05 -36.06
N GLU A 682 99.00 2.77 -36.66
CA GLU A 682 99.17 2.19 -37.99
C GLU A 682 98.60 0.76 -38.12
N THR A 683 97.62 0.56 -39.01
CA THR A 683 97.51 -0.57 -39.97
C THR A 683 96.38 -0.27 -40.97
N GLU A 684 96.72 -0.06 -42.24
CA GLU A 684 95.79 -0.02 -43.38
C GLU A 684 95.35 -1.45 -43.76
N GLU A 685 94.05 -1.70 -44.03
CA GLU A 685 93.52 -2.39 -45.24
C GLU A 685 91.98 -2.67 -45.16
N ASN A 686 91.25 -2.09 -46.14
CA ASN A 686 90.03 -2.51 -46.86
C ASN A 686 88.71 -2.93 -46.16
N LEU A 687 87.86 -1.96 -45.78
CA LEU A 687 86.39 -2.11 -45.75
C LEU A 687 85.81 -1.58 -47.07
N GLN A 688 85.08 -2.39 -47.83
CA GLN A 688 84.33 -1.95 -49.02
C GLN A 688 82.82 -1.92 -48.74
N ILE A 689 82.17 -0.82 -49.07
CA ILE A 689 80.71 -0.69 -49.08
C ILE A 689 80.17 -1.48 -50.27
N ILE A 690 79.33 -2.48 -50.03
CA ILE A 690 78.57 -3.16 -51.09
C ILE A 690 77.24 -2.42 -51.24
N SER A 691 76.87 -2.05 -52.47
CA SER A 691 75.65 -1.29 -52.77
C SER A 691 74.37 -1.99 -52.29
N PHE A 692 73.34 -1.21 -51.94
CA PHE A 692 72.05 -1.67 -51.39
C PHE A 692 71.09 -2.38 -52.37
N GLU A 693 71.54 -2.79 -53.54
CA GLU A 693 70.72 -3.52 -54.52
C GLU A 693 71.10 -5.00 -54.53
N GLU A 694 70.11 -5.89 -54.71
CA GLU A 694 70.34 -7.34 -54.84
C GLU A 694 71.45 -7.62 -55.87
N GLY A 695 72.46 -8.39 -55.48
CA GLY A 695 73.70 -8.39 -56.25
C GLY A 695 74.55 -9.64 -56.11
N LYS A 696 75.31 -9.91 -57.18
CA LYS A 696 76.39 -10.91 -57.18
C LYS A 696 77.66 -10.30 -56.61
N ILE A 697 78.24 -10.96 -55.63
CA ILE A 697 79.53 -10.63 -55.06
C ILE A 697 80.59 -11.59 -55.64
N ASN A 698 81.67 -11.05 -56.22
CA ASN A 698 82.80 -11.84 -56.72
C ASN A 698 84.03 -11.65 -55.81
N CYS A 699 84.55 -12.74 -55.25
CA CYS A 699 85.79 -12.75 -54.46
C CYS A 699 86.99 -13.11 -55.36
N THR A 700 88.24 -12.89 -54.92
CA THR A 700 89.42 -13.35 -55.68
C THR A 700 89.56 -14.87 -55.61
N GLY A 701 89.77 -15.52 -56.76
CA GLY A 701 89.51 -16.97 -56.92
C GLY A 701 88.15 -17.16 -57.58
N ASN A 702 87.76 -18.36 -58.03
CA ASN A 702 86.49 -18.57 -58.75
C ASN A 702 85.22 -18.46 -57.85
N ASP A 703 85.32 -17.79 -56.70
CA ASP A 703 84.35 -17.85 -55.61
C ASP A 703 83.33 -16.70 -55.68
N SER A 704 82.03 -17.02 -55.55
CA SER A 704 80.96 -16.01 -55.60
C SER A 704 79.80 -16.27 -54.63
N ALA A 705 79.15 -15.20 -54.16
CA ALA A 705 77.96 -15.26 -53.31
C ALA A 705 76.87 -14.30 -53.81
N TYR A 706 75.61 -14.67 -53.60
CA TYR A 706 74.43 -13.87 -53.90
C TYR A 706 73.64 -13.61 -52.62
N TYR A 707 73.06 -12.42 -52.50
CA TYR A 707 72.10 -12.09 -51.45
C TYR A 707 70.85 -11.43 -52.03
N GLU A 708 69.74 -11.64 -51.32
CA GLU A 708 68.41 -11.10 -51.60
C GLU A 708 67.84 -10.55 -50.28
N ILE A 709 67.25 -9.35 -50.32
CA ILE A 709 66.58 -8.76 -49.17
C ILE A 709 65.10 -9.17 -49.27
N ILE A 710 64.63 -10.01 -48.35
CA ILE A 710 63.25 -10.51 -48.39
C ILE A 710 62.29 -9.45 -47.84
N ASP A 711 62.65 -8.84 -46.70
CA ASP A 711 61.92 -7.76 -46.05
C ASP A 711 62.87 -6.95 -45.14
N ASN A 712 62.32 -6.04 -44.34
CA ASN A 712 63.10 -5.14 -43.49
C ASN A 712 63.90 -5.84 -42.37
N ASN A 713 63.70 -7.14 -42.10
CA ASN A 713 64.44 -7.88 -41.08
C ASN A 713 64.99 -9.24 -41.53
N THR A 714 64.73 -9.65 -42.79
CA THR A 714 65.11 -10.98 -43.31
C THR A 714 65.98 -10.87 -44.56
N LEU A 715 67.13 -11.54 -44.50
CA LEU A 715 68.08 -11.65 -45.61
C LEU A 715 68.22 -13.11 -46.04
N LYS A 716 68.27 -13.35 -47.35
CA LYS A 716 68.55 -14.65 -47.93
C LYS A 716 69.88 -14.65 -48.64
N PHE A 717 70.71 -15.66 -48.36
CA PHE A 717 72.03 -15.81 -48.96
C PHE A 717 72.14 -17.14 -49.71
N ARG A 718 72.86 -17.12 -50.83
CA ARG A 718 73.23 -18.32 -51.60
C ARG A 718 74.71 -18.24 -52.00
N THR A 719 75.51 -19.21 -51.59
CA THR A 719 76.92 -19.34 -52.00
C THR A 719 77.04 -20.21 -53.27
N LEU A 720 77.96 -19.84 -54.19
CA LEU A 720 78.17 -20.52 -55.47
C LEU A 720 79.67 -20.70 -55.74
N ASP A 721 80.10 -21.97 -55.73
CA ASP A 721 81.46 -22.47 -56.01
C ASP A 721 82.59 -21.85 -55.18
N MET A 722 82.80 -22.33 -53.94
CA MET A 722 84.01 -22.02 -53.17
C MET A 722 85.12 -23.05 -53.49
N GLN A 723 86.28 -22.62 -54.01
CA GLN A 723 87.44 -23.49 -54.26
C GLN A 723 88.58 -23.19 -53.30
N GLY A 724 88.65 -23.96 -52.21
CA GLY A 724 89.85 -24.07 -51.37
C GLY A 724 89.53 -24.30 -49.90
N ASP A 725 90.21 -25.28 -49.31
CA ASP A 725 90.22 -25.48 -47.86
C ASP A 725 90.62 -24.17 -47.15
N SER A 726 89.82 -23.78 -46.16
CA SER A 726 90.03 -22.67 -45.21
C SER A 726 89.97 -21.22 -45.75
N SER A 727 88.76 -20.73 -46.04
CA SER A 727 88.45 -19.29 -45.90
C SER A 727 87.03 -19.06 -45.35
N ASN A 728 86.95 -18.45 -44.16
CA ASN A 728 85.70 -18.04 -43.54
C ASN A 728 85.20 -16.74 -44.17
N LEU A 729 83.91 -16.69 -44.51
CA LEU A 729 83.21 -15.47 -44.95
C LEU A 729 82.50 -14.83 -43.77
N TRP A 730 82.62 -13.51 -43.64
CA TRP A 730 82.09 -12.74 -42.52
C TRP A 730 81.10 -11.71 -43.06
N ILE A 731 79.89 -11.67 -42.48
CA ILE A 731 78.80 -10.77 -42.90
C ILE A 731 78.38 -9.96 -41.67
N ILE A 732 78.59 -8.65 -41.72
CA ILE A 732 78.19 -7.72 -40.67
C ILE A 732 76.98 -6.93 -41.17
N VAL A 733 75.86 -7.00 -40.44
CA VAL A 733 74.63 -6.26 -40.77
C VAL A 733 74.48 -5.10 -39.78
N THR A 734 74.40 -3.88 -40.28
CA THR A 734 74.26 -2.66 -39.46
C THR A 734 72.80 -2.19 -39.41
N ARG A 735 72.35 -1.75 -38.23
CA ARG A 735 71.00 -1.24 -37.94
C ARG A 735 71.04 0.26 -37.60
N LYS A 736 69.93 0.98 -37.79
CA LYS A 736 69.83 2.42 -37.55
C LYS A 736 69.87 2.79 -36.07
#